data_AF-A0AAU8P8U4-F1
#
_entry.id   AF-A0AAU8P8U4-F1
#
_cell.length_a   1.000
_cell.length_b   1.000
_cell.length_c   1.000
_cell.angle_alpha   90.00
_cell.angle_beta   90.00
_cell.angle_gamma   90.00
#
_symmetry.space_group_name_H-M   'P 1'
#
loop_
_entity.id
_entity.type
_entity.pdbx_description
1 polymer ?
#
loop_
_entity_poly.entity_id
_entity_poly.type
_entity_poly.pdbx_seq_one_letter_code
_entity_poly.pdbx_strand_id
1 'polypeptide(L)'
;MPCVAFAQWRVVAVSTEVDKMRFNTIIDAHSFMKNYRSGEEQGKGTPVGDALYPVASYGDGRYVSRICFKYLGATGDYDPTTCTGDPATVYWRSTYVLPGEMDKTPFLDRDLGLPTTTMCVGNPIHLGTGNKFQAELDYQSGGSDPFTFTRYYNSHLPDEELGGWRHTYSRSVEVNASKYGENMVVLHRPEGQQLAFYNSSSVWVPTWKTDDTLTKDATGWRYTQSDGVVEAYDETGRLTGIEKPNGNHITLSYLNGELSSITDGFGRNIQFQHQDGRMVSVTDPAGGSIQYQYNSAGKLAEVIYQDNTSRSYLYDDPNAPGLLSGLVDENGNRFATWGYDAQGMAVLSEHAGGAEKTQVSYNADGSVSVTNALGHVQRYTYSRHNGMLKPDVVEGAPCTGFVGGKETYVYDSKGLVSSITDRAGQKRTFTHNDRGLETTQIDQDGGKVTTDWLPSKSLPAKITEPTRITELTYDTHLRVISRKVTDRSSGASRTWTYTYAPVGTGKPSLLASVDGPRTDVSDVTTFDYDDQGNLIRTTNALGQVMQFGDYDANGRAGTIQGVNGVTQTLTYDARGRLVSSTGPEGTTAYNYDAVGLLSSLTKPNGATVSYEYDAAHRLVAETDAQGNRRELELNDLGNPVEERLLDALGQTRWIERRIFNEIGWLSSVSDAYSNQSSFSYDVVANLIQETSPSGNTHSYKYDGFHHRTQTTDPLGKVTQVLYKDTGDVYRVSDPRSRLTYYSYNGFGEVTQVRSPDTGTTDITYDEAGNVATRKTAKGQTTSYSYDALNRIIEASSGVAGESPILYGYDEATSPYGMGRLTSVDDGNGVRRYGYTPEGWLAYETWETHGQSLTTQYQYDGAGLITKITYPSGREVSYTRDLAGDVIEVATTQAGTTTSLASQIERAPFGPVTSMVRWNGISESRSLDLNYRVTGIDATRVHSLVYRYTPDSLISAIDDNLSSSVNQSLGYDAVGRITSAEGLYGVLGYGYDATGNRTSITTDGLSQSYTINYMNNWLVKTGQTSRSYDANGNLTKQGADTFTYDSQNRLVAATVAGVTAAYTYKGAPQKTENKAR
;
A
#
# COMPACT_ATOMS: atom_id res chain seq x y z
N MET A 1 -25.43 -64.39 -11.56
CA MET A 1 -25.02 -63.97 -10.20
C MET A 1 -24.22 -65.12 -9.61
N PRO A 2 -23.01 -64.86 -9.05
CA PRO A 2 -22.92 -64.19 -7.77
C PRO A 2 -22.60 -62.71 -7.92
N CYS A 3 -23.12 -61.92 -6.98
CA CYS A 3 -22.92 -60.48 -6.86
C CYS A 3 -21.41 -60.15 -6.84
N VAL A 4 -20.92 -59.51 -7.90
CA VAL A 4 -19.75 -58.63 -7.76
C VAL A 4 -20.30 -57.36 -7.14
N ALA A 5 -20.28 -57.28 -5.82
CA ALA A 5 -20.52 -56.02 -5.14
C ALA A 5 -19.43 -55.05 -5.62
N PHE A 6 -19.82 -54.06 -6.40
CA PHE A 6 -18.94 -52.98 -6.83
C PHE A 6 -18.53 -52.19 -5.59
N ALA A 7 -17.35 -52.48 -5.05
CA ALA A 7 -16.72 -51.62 -4.05
C ALA A 7 -16.16 -50.38 -4.77
N GLN A 8 -17.04 -49.44 -5.09
CA GLN A 8 -16.70 -48.02 -5.17
C GLN A 8 -16.15 -47.58 -3.79
N TRP A 9 -15.47 -46.43 -3.69
CA TRP A 9 -14.91 -45.92 -2.42
C TRP A 9 -15.95 -45.92 -1.29
N ARG A 10 -16.01 -47.02 -0.56
CA ARG A 10 -16.85 -47.27 0.62
C ARG A 10 -15.92 -47.44 1.80
N VAL A 11 -15.25 -46.35 2.15
CA VAL A 11 -14.65 -46.22 3.48
C VAL A 11 -15.69 -45.47 4.29
N VAL A 12 -16.27 -46.15 5.27
CA VAL A 12 -17.02 -45.45 6.32
C VAL A 12 -15.97 -44.89 7.25
N ALA A 13 -15.39 -43.76 6.86
CA ALA A 13 -14.35 -43.11 7.63
C ALA A 13 -14.96 -42.40 8.83
N VAL A 14 -14.34 -42.53 10.00
CA VAL A 14 -14.53 -41.57 11.10
C VAL A 14 -13.58 -40.37 10.89
N SER A 15 -13.83 -39.23 11.55
CA SER A 15 -13.08 -37.98 11.30
C SER A 15 -11.55 -38.10 11.36
N THR A 16 -11.01 -38.92 12.25
CA THR A 16 -9.56 -39.18 12.37
C THR A 16 -8.98 -40.04 11.25
N GLU A 17 -9.82 -40.77 10.52
CA GLU A 17 -9.43 -41.54 9.33
C GLU A 17 -9.45 -40.64 8.09
N VAL A 18 -10.37 -39.68 8.00
CA VAL A 18 -10.41 -38.69 6.90
C VAL A 18 -9.13 -37.85 6.85
N ASP A 19 -8.59 -37.42 8.00
CA ASP A 19 -7.30 -36.71 8.05
C ASP A 19 -6.13 -37.57 7.53
N LYS A 20 -6.21 -38.90 7.67
CA LYS A 20 -5.23 -39.86 7.13
C LYS A 20 -5.52 -40.25 5.68
N MET A 21 -6.67 -39.85 5.15
CA MET A 21 -7.09 -40.06 3.75
C MET A 21 -6.65 -38.92 2.82
N ARG A 22 -5.88 -37.96 3.34
CA ARG A 22 -5.19 -36.92 2.56
C ARG A 22 -3.87 -37.48 2.05
N PHE A 23 -3.85 -37.94 0.81
CA PHE A 23 -2.70 -38.58 0.20
C PHE A 23 -1.96 -37.61 -0.71
N ASN A 24 -0.63 -37.64 -0.69
CA ASN A 24 0.19 -36.89 -1.64
C ASN A 24 0.36 -37.67 -2.96
N THR A 25 0.27 -39.01 -2.90
CA THR A 25 0.43 -39.90 -4.05
C THR A 25 -0.58 -41.05 -4.04
N ILE A 26 -0.79 -41.67 -5.21
CA ILE A 26 -1.55 -42.92 -5.36
C ILE A 26 -0.99 -44.06 -4.50
N ILE A 27 0.32 -44.04 -4.23
CA ILE A 27 1.03 -45.02 -3.40
C ILE A 27 0.66 -44.84 -1.93
N ASP A 28 0.59 -43.60 -1.45
CA ASP A 28 0.16 -43.30 -0.08
C ASP A 28 -1.29 -43.75 0.13
N ALA A 29 -2.15 -43.51 -0.86
CA ALA A 29 -3.54 -43.99 -0.87
C ALA A 29 -3.61 -45.51 -0.80
N HIS A 30 -2.81 -46.21 -1.60
CA HIS A 30 -2.72 -47.68 -1.59
C HIS A 30 -2.24 -48.22 -0.23
N SER A 31 -1.17 -47.65 0.32
CA SER A 31 -0.62 -48.03 1.62
C SER A 31 -1.60 -47.80 2.76
N PHE A 32 -2.32 -46.67 2.76
CA PHE A 32 -3.37 -46.43 3.76
C PHE A 32 -4.48 -47.47 3.66
N MET A 33 -4.98 -47.76 2.46
CA MET A 33 -6.05 -48.74 2.28
C MET A 33 -5.63 -50.15 2.72
N LYS A 34 -4.37 -50.51 2.46
CA LYS A 34 -3.75 -51.74 2.96
C LYS A 34 -3.76 -51.79 4.49
N ASN A 35 -3.31 -50.73 5.14
CA ASN A 35 -3.24 -50.66 6.59
C ASN A 35 -4.63 -50.64 7.24
N TYR A 36 -5.56 -49.84 6.69
CA TYR A 36 -6.95 -49.75 7.13
C TYR A 36 -7.63 -51.11 7.10
N ARG A 37 -7.56 -51.82 5.96
CA ARG A 37 -8.16 -53.17 5.85
C ARG A 37 -7.44 -54.22 6.67
N SER A 38 -6.12 -54.10 6.85
CA SER A 38 -5.40 -54.96 7.78
C SER A 38 -5.85 -54.77 9.22
N GLY A 39 -6.29 -53.56 9.58
CA GLY A 39 -6.90 -53.25 10.87
C GLY A 39 -8.32 -53.82 11.03
N GLU A 40 -9.20 -53.66 10.04
CA GLU A 40 -10.56 -54.23 10.09
C GLU A 40 -10.56 -55.77 10.19
N GLU A 41 -9.58 -56.44 9.56
CA GLU A 41 -9.47 -57.89 9.54
C GLU A 41 -8.61 -58.46 10.68
N GLN A 42 -8.20 -57.62 11.64
CA GLN A 42 -7.37 -58.01 12.77
C GLN A 42 -8.06 -59.13 13.58
N GLY A 43 -7.41 -60.29 13.65
CA GLY A 43 -7.92 -61.48 14.35
C GLY A 43 -8.67 -62.49 13.49
N LYS A 44 -8.98 -62.19 12.22
CA LYS A 44 -9.60 -63.12 11.26
C LYS A 44 -8.65 -63.55 10.15
N GLY A 45 -7.74 -62.67 9.73
CA GLY A 45 -6.76 -62.97 8.68
C GLY A 45 -5.46 -62.18 8.79
N THR A 46 -4.50 -62.49 7.94
CA THR A 46 -3.21 -61.78 7.82
C THR A 46 -3.01 -61.33 6.38
N PRO A 47 -2.61 -60.07 6.13
CA PRO A 47 -2.29 -59.60 4.79
C PRO A 47 -1.05 -60.35 4.25
N VAL A 48 -1.14 -60.82 3.01
CA VAL A 48 -0.13 -61.71 2.40
C VAL A 48 0.32 -61.27 1.02
N GLY A 49 -0.39 -60.32 0.40
CA GLY A 49 0.00 -59.71 -0.86
C GLY A 49 -0.80 -58.45 -1.12
N ASP A 50 -0.27 -57.60 -1.99
CA ASP A 50 -0.91 -56.39 -2.45
C ASP A 50 -0.41 -56.06 -3.86
N ALA A 51 -1.30 -55.49 -4.66
CA ALA A 51 -0.98 -55.06 -6.01
C ALA A 51 -1.74 -53.79 -6.35
N LEU A 52 -1.07 -52.87 -7.02
CA LEU A 52 -1.65 -51.65 -7.56
C LEU A 52 -1.48 -51.71 -9.08
N TYR A 53 -2.57 -51.68 -9.84
CA TYR A 53 -2.53 -51.78 -11.30
C TYR A 53 -3.37 -50.69 -11.98
N PRO A 54 -2.88 -50.07 -13.05
CA PRO A 54 -3.68 -49.16 -13.87
C PRO A 54 -4.77 -49.95 -14.60
N VAL A 55 -5.96 -49.37 -14.75
CA VAL A 55 -7.09 -50.02 -15.42
C VAL A 55 -7.46 -49.29 -16.70
N ALA A 56 -6.94 -49.80 -17.83
CA ALA A 56 -7.14 -49.21 -19.15
C ALA A 56 -8.63 -49.12 -19.60
N SER A 57 -9.53 -49.93 -19.03
CA SER A 57 -10.95 -49.94 -19.42
C SER A 57 -11.76 -48.73 -18.94
N TYR A 58 -11.25 -47.90 -18.02
CA TYR A 58 -11.94 -46.67 -17.58
C TYR A 58 -11.56 -45.44 -18.40
N GLY A 59 -10.43 -45.45 -19.12
CA GLY A 59 -9.99 -44.32 -19.97
C GLY A 59 -9.62 -43.03 -19.23
N ASP A 60 -9.68 -42.99 -17.90
CA ASP A 60 -9.58 -41.78 -17.07
C ASP A 60 -8.50 -41.89 -15.96
N GLY A 61 -7.51 -42.78 -16.14
CA GLY A 61 -6.34 -42.89 -15.27
C GLY A 61 -6.49 -43.82 -14.06
N ARG A 62 -7.71 -44.27 -13.70
CA ARG A 62 -8.01 -45.12 -12.51
C ARG A 62 -7.04 -46.29 -12.27
N TYR A 63 -6.57 -46.42 -11.03
CA TYR A 63 -5.81 -47.58 -10.54
C TYR A 63 -6.73 -48.48 -9.73
N VAL A 64 -6.40 -49.75 -9.64
CA VAL A 64 -7.04 -50.65 -8.71
C VAL A 64 -6.03 -51.15 -7.70
N SER A 65 -6.29 -50.83 -6.44
CA SER A 65 -5.61 -51.37 -5.27
C SER A 65 -6.24 -52.69 -4.88
N ARG A 66 -5.46 -53.76 -4.94
CA ARG A 66 -5.86 -55.09 -4.49
C ARG A 66 -5.06 -55.45 -3.24
N ILE A 67 -5.76 -55.93 -2.21
CA ILE A 67 -5.16 -56.42 -0.97
C ILE A 67 -5.66 -57.84 -0.74
N CYS A 68 -4.72 -58.74 -0.50
CA CYS A 68 -4.87 -60.18 -0.40
C CYS A 68 -4.74 -60.63 1.07
N PHE A 69 -5.72 -61.38 1.59
CA PHE A 69 -5.72 -61.91 2.96
C PHE A 69 -5.77 -63.45 3.00
N LYS A 70 -5.04 -64.06 3.95
CA LYS A 70 -5.20 -65.47 4.35
C LYS A 70 -5.79 -65.60 5.73
N TYR A 71 -6.45 -66.72 6.05
CA TYR A 71 -6.91 -66.99 7.41
C TYR A 71 -5.77 -67.08 8.42
N LEU A 72 -6.01 -66.62 9.64
CA LEU A 72 -5.04 -66.71 10.74
C LEU A 72 -4.76 -68.19 11.06
N GLY A 73 -3.50 -68.63 10.95
CA GLY A 73 -3.09 -70.02 11.24
C GLY A 73 -3.22 -71.01 10.07
N ALA A 74 -3.65 -70.57 8.88
CA ALA A 74 -3.72 -71.43 7.70
C ALA A 74 -2.33 -71.80 7.15
N THR A 75 -2.14 -73.07 6.78
CA THR A 75 -0.85 -73.66 6.33
C THR A 75 -0.84 -74.16 4.88
N GLY A 76 -1.86 -73.85 4.07
CA GLY A 76 -1.93 -74.28 2.65
C GLY A 76 -1.29 -73.30 1.66
N ASP A 77 -1.10 -73.77 0.43
CA ASP A 77 -0.49 -73.00 -0.67
C ASP A 77 -1.36 -71.81 -1.09
N TYR A 78 -0.71 -70.66 -1.22
CA TYR A 78 -1.33 -69.38 -1.52
C TYR A 78 -0.49 -68.57 -2.51
N ASP A 79 -1.11 -68.06 -3.57
CA ASP A 79 -0.48 -67.10 -4.48
C ASP A 79 -0.85 -65.65 -4.08
N PRO A 80 0.10 -64.89 -3.51
CA PRO A 80 -0.13 -63.51 -3.07
C PRO A 80 -0.32 -62.52 -4.22
N THR A 81 -0.02 -62.91 -5.46
CA THR A 81 -0.11 -62.05 -6.65
C THR A 81 -1.52 -62.06 -7.23
N THR A 82 -2.16 -63.23 -7.26
CA THR A 82 -3.51 -63.41 -7.81
C THR A 82 -4.61 -63.42 -6.75
N CYS A 83 -4.25 -63.42 -5.46
CA CYS A 83 -5.11 -63.73 -4.33
C CYS A 83 -5.84 -65.09 -4.47
N THR A 84 -5.18 -66.12 -5.02
CA THR A 84 -5.79 -67.44 -5.23
C THR A 84 -5.06 -68.53 -4.43
N GLY A 85 -5.79 -69.52 -3.96
CA GLY A 85 -5.31 -70.63 -3.13
C GLY A 85 -6.46 -71.55 -2.73
N ASP A 86 -6.19 -72.55 -1.89
CA ASP A 86 -7.23 -73.47 -1.40
C ASP A 86 -8.36 -72.67 -0.70
N PRO A 87 -9.64 -72.84 -1.08
CA PRO A 87 -10.78 -72.17 -0.43
C PRO A 87 -10.85 -72.33 1.09
N ALA A 88 -10.23 -73.37 1.66
CA ALA A 88 -10.11 -73.56 3.11
C ALA A 88 -9.07 -72.62 3.77
N THR A 89 -8.23 -71.95 2.98
CA THR A 89 -7.12 -71.07 3.42
C THR A 89 -7.26 -69.61 2.98
N VAL A 90 -8.10 -69.35 1.97
CA VAL A 90 -8.33 -68.03 1.36
C VAL A 90 -9.78 -67.63 1.47
N TYR A 91 -10.07 -66.45 2.02
CA TYR A 91 -11.45 -65.97 2.17
C TYR A 91 -11.73 -64.61 1.55
N TRP A 92 -10.72 -63.74 1.39
CA TRP A 92 -11.08 -62.35 1.10
C TRP A 92 -10.11 -61.60 0.20
N ARG A 93 -10.71 -61.05 -0.87
CA ARG A 93 -10.09 -60.14 -1.84
C ARG A 93 -10.73 -58.77 -1.69
N SER A 94 -9.97 -57.83 -1.13
CA SER A 94 -10.36 -56.42 -1.09
C SER A 94 -9.87 -55.75 -2.38
N THR A 95 -10.78 -55.21 -3.19
CA THR A 95 -10.47 -54.51 -4.44
C THR A 95 -11.05 -53.10 -4.38
N TYR A 96 -10.19 -52.08 -4.40
CA TYR A 96 -10.57 -50.67 -4.42
C TYR A 96 -10.15 -50.05 -5.74
N VAL A 97 -11.07 -49.36 -6.40
CA VAL A 97 -10.72 -48.50 -7.53
C VAL A 97 -10.17 -47.21 -6.95
N LEU A 98 -8.86 -47.06 -6.86
CA LEU A 98 -8.23 -45.79 -6.52
C LEU A 98 -8.33 -44.87 -7.74
N PRO A 99 -8.84 -43.65 -7.57
CA PRO A 99 -8.95 -42.73 -8.68
C PRO A 99 -7.51 -42.42 -9.09
N GLY A 100 -7.24 -42.69 -10.34
CA GLY A 100 -5.94 -43.16 -10.73
C GLY A 100 -5.23 -42.10 -11.48
N GLU A 101 -3.96 -41.93 -11.11
CA GLU A 101 -3.35 -40.63 -11.18
C GLU A 101 -4.21 -39.65 -10.36
N MET A 102 -3.84 -39.41 -9.09
CA MET A 102 -4.49 -38.35 -8.30
C MET A 102 -4.51 -37.01 -9.07
N ASP A 103 -3.61 -36.87 -10.06
CA ASP A 103 -3.53 -35.99 -11.25
C ASP A 103 -4.87 -35.53 -11.82
N LYS A 104 -5.86 -36.43 -11.92
CA LYS A 104 -7.14 -36.19 -12.62
C LYS A 104 -8.36 -36.58 -11.79
N THR A 105 -8.18 -36.53 -10.49
CA THR A 105 -9.24 -36.74 -9.51
C THR A 105 -9.59 -35.36 -8.96
N PRO A 106 -10.83 -35.09 -8.50
CA PRO A 106 -11.22 -33.77 -7.98
C PRO A 106 -10.42 -33.31 -6.74
N PHE A 107 -9.36 -34.03 -6.38
CA PHE A 107 -8.34 -33.65 -5.43
C PHE A 107 -7.29 -32.66 -5.98
N LEU A 108 -7.24 -32.39 -7.30
CA LEU A 108 -6.18 -31.56 -7.90
C LEU A 108 -6.60 -30.31 -8.65
N ASP A 109 -7.89 -30.13 -8.90
CA ASP A 109 -8.40 -28.89 -9.50
C ASP A 109 -8.44 -27.72 -8.48
N ARG A 110 -7.78 -27.90 -7.32
CA ARG A 110 -7.49 -26.82 -6.37
C ARG A 110 -6.46 -25.84 -6.90
N ASP A 111 -5.57 -26.29 -7.80
CA ASP A 111 -4.60 -25.42 -8.50
C ASP A 111 -5.21 -24.78 -9.77
N LEU A 112 -6.48 -25.06 -10.11
CA LEU A 112 -7.20 -24.38 -11.20
C LEU A 112 -7.72 -23.00 -10.81
N GLY A 113 -7.68 -22.59 -9.55
CA GLY A 113 -8.02 -21.22 -9.16
C GLY A 113 -6.85 -20.25 -9.35
N LEU A 114 -7.11 -18.95 -9.13
CA LEU A 114 -6.04 -17.95 -9.09
C LEU A 114 -4.88 -18.43 -8.21
N PRO A 115 -3.63 -18.42 -8.71
CA PRO A 115 -2.46 -18.83 -7.95
C PRO A 115 -2.27 -17.97 -6.70
N THR A 116 -1.63 -18.54 -5.67
CA THR A 116 -1.06 -17.73 -4.60
C THR A 116 -0.03 -16.75 -5.18
N THR A 117 0.14 -15.58 -4.57
CA THR A 117 1.07 -14.54 -5.04
C THR A 117 2.47 -15.05 -5.39
N THR A 118 3.00 -16.02 -4.64
CA THR A 118 4.31 -16.62 -4.90
C THR A 118 4.38 -17.58 -6.11
N MET A 119 3.23 -18.09 -6.58
CA MET A 119 3.08 -18.98 -7.74
C MET A 119 2.55 -18.24 -8.98
N CYS A 120 2.43 -16.91 -8.91
CA CYS A 120 1.71 -16.04 -9.82
C CYS A 120 2.70 -15.10 -10.56
N VAL A 121 2.80 -15.21 -11.89
CA VAL A 121 3.67 -14.35 -12.73
C VAL A 121 2.95 -13.95 -14.02
N GLY A 122 3.38 -12.91 -14.75
CA GLY A 122 2.86 -12.67 -16.11
C GLY A 122 1.33 -12.50 -16.20
N ASN A 123 0.76 -11.77 -15.23
CA ASN A 123 -0.62 -11.26 -15.22
C ASN A 123 -1.79 -12.21 -15.60
N PRO A 124 -2.19 -13.18 -14.76
CA PRO A 124 -1.30 -14.12 -14.11
C PRO A 124 -1.35 -15.52 -14.73
N ILE A 125 -0.16 -16.12 -14.85
CA ILE A 125 0.13 -17.51 -15.14
C ILE A 125 0.44 -18.21 -13.82
N HIS A 126 -0.20 -19.34 -13.57
CA HIS A 126 0.16 -20.24 -12.48
C HIS A 126 1.39 -21.05 -12.87
N LEU A 127 2.54 -20.78 -12.23
CA LEU A 127 3.83 -21.37 -12.60
C LEU A 127 3.84 -22.89 -12.62
N GLY A 128 3.13 -23.51 -11.68
CA GLY A 128 3.15 -24.97 -11.53
C GLY A 128 2.32 -25.74 -12.54
N THR A 129 1.36 -25.07 -13.20
CA THR A 129 0.36 -25.72 -14.06
C THR A 129 0.33 -25.14 -15.47
N GLY A 130 0.97 -23.99 -15.70
CA GLY A 130 0.86 -23.25 -16.97
C GLY A 130 -0.50 -22.63 -17.23
N ASN A 131 -1.38 -22.62 -16.23
CA ASN A 131 -2.71 -22.06 -16.39
C ASN A 131 -2.66 -20.53 -16.42
N LYS A 132 -3.10 -19.92 -17.52
CA LYS A 132 -3.32 -18.48 -17.67
C LYS A 132 -4.72 -18.08 -17.20
N PHE A 133 -4.76 -17.08 -16.33
CA PHE A 133 -5.97 -16.43 -15.82
C PHE A 133 -6.11 -15.02 -16.36
N GLN A 134 -7.33 -14.54 -16.59
CA GLN A 134 -7.61 -13.12 -16.85
C GLN A 134 -8.89 -12.73 -16.11
N ALA A 135 -8.87 -11.59 -15.42
CA ALA A 135 -10.06 -11.05 -14.75
C ALA A 135 -10.46 -9.71 -15.37
N GLU A 136 -11.76 -9.54 -15.63
CA GLU A 136 -12.32 -8.29 -16.18
C GLU A 136 -13.51 -7.87 -15.30
N LEU A 137 -13.40 -6.71 -14.63
CA LEU A 137 -14.47 -6.14 -13.82
C LEU A 137 -15.45 -5.40 -14.73
N ASP A 138 -16.68 -5.90 -14.83
CA ASP A 138 -17.71 -5.30 -15.67
C ASP A 138 -18.66 -4.40 -14.86
N TYR A 139 -18.96 -4.76 -13.60
CA TYR A 139 -19.85 -3.95 -12.75
C TYR A 139 -19.46 -4.01 -11.27
N GLN A 140 -19.59 -2.87 -10.59
CA GLN A 140 -19.47 -2.74 -9.14
C GLN A 140 -20.50 -1.73 -8.64
N SER A 141 -21.30 -2.12 -7.64
CA SER A 141 -22.19 -1.17 -6.94
C SER A 141 -21.41 -0.24 -6.00
N GLY A 142 -22.00 0.88 -5.60
CA GLY A 142 -21.52 1.77 -4.54
C GLY A 142 -21.90 1.30 -3.14
N GLY A 143 -21.95 2.21 -2.17
CA GLY A 143 -22.30 1.93 -0.77
C GLY A 143 -21.22 1.20 0.05
N SER A 144 -21.51 0.95 1.33
CA SER A 144 -20.54 0.43 2.30
C SER A 144 -20.25 -1.08 2.18
N ASP A 145 -21.05 -1.81 1.41
CA ASP A 145 -20.85 -3.24 1.14
C ASP A 145 -21.18 -3.55 -0.34
N PRO A 146 -20.28 -3.17 -1.27
CA PRO A 146 -20.54 -3.29 -2.69
C PRO A 146 -20.53 -4.76 -3.14
N PHE A 147 -21.34 -5.10 -4.13
CA PHE A 147 -21.22 -6.37 -4.86
C PHE A 147 -20.72 -6.12 -6.28
N THR A 148 -20.09 -7.14 -6.86
CA THR A 148 -19.39 -7.04 -8.14
C THR A 148 -19.80 -8.14 -9.11
N PHE A 149 -19.77 -7.82 -10.39
CA PHE A 149 -19.79 -8.78 -11.49
C PHE A 149 -18.46 -8.70 -12.23
N THR A 150 -17.67 -9.75 -12.12
CA THR A 150 -16.34 -9.89 -12.69
C THR A 150 -16.31 -11.17 -13.50
N ARG A 151 -15.72 -11.12 -14.69
CA ARG A 151 -15.47 -12.29 -15.55
C ARG A 151 -14.06 -12.83 -15.30
N TYR A 152 -13.93 -14.14 -15.42
CA TYR A 152 -12.71 -14.90 -15.14
C TYR A 152 -12.43 -15.88 -16.28
N TYR A 153 -11.35 -15.65 -17.01
CA TYR A 153 -10.83 -16.60 -17.98
C TYR A 153 -9.87 -17.57 -17.29
N ASN A 154 -9.90 -18.82 -17.71
CA ASN A 154 -9.03 -19.87 -17.23
C ASN A 154 -8.64 -20.76 -18.42
N SER A 155 -7.37 -20.73 -18.83
CA SER A 155 -6.92 -21.46 -20.03
C SER A 155 -7.07 -22.98 -19.95
N HIS A 156 -7.14 -23.54 -18.75
CA HIS A 156 -7.41 -24.98 -18.55
C HIS A 156 -8.89 -25.34 -18.64
N LEU A 157 -9.76 -24.32 -18.68
CA LEU A 157 -11.20 -24.46 -18.81
C LEU A 157 -11.72 -23.66 -20.03
N PRO A 158 -11.20 -23.92 -21.25
CA PRO A 158 -11.43 -23.05 -22.39
C PRO A 158 -12.87 -23.09 -22.91
N ASP A 159 -13.65 -24.13 -22.57
CA ASP A 159 -15.00 -24.36 -23.08
C ASP A 159 -16.09 -24.13 -22.02
N GLU A 160 -15.79 -23.34 -20.99
CA GLU A 160 -16.76 -22.90 -19.98
C GLU A 160 -17.86 -22.01 -20.58
N GLU A 161 -18.82 -21.65 -19.73
CA GLU A 161 -19.86 -20.67 -20.07
C GLU A 161 -19.26 -19.35 -20.58
N LEU A 162 -20.11 -18.45 -21.10
CA LEU A 162 -19.67 -17.18 -21.68
C LEU A 162 -18.47 -17.31 -22.66
N GLY A 163 -18.40 -18.41 -23.42
CA GLY A 163 -17.39 -18.63 -24.44
C GLY A 163 -15.97 -18.81 -23.90
N GLY A 164 -15.81 -19.60 -22.84
CA GLY A 164 -14.54 -19.88 -22.17
C GLY A 164 -14.26 -19.00 -20.94
N TRP A 165 -15.29 -18.32 -20.42
CA TRP A 165 -15.19 -17.40 -19.30
C TRP A 165 -16.23 -17.73 -18.23
N ARG A 166 -15.80 -17.73 -16.98
CA ARG A 166 -16.70 -17.80 -15.84
C ARG A 166 -16.95 -16.39 -15.30
N HIS A 167 -17.84 -16.25 -14.33
CA HIS A 167 -18.14 -14.98 -13.67
C HIS A 167 -18.38 -15.16 -12.16
N THR A 168 -18.48 -14.06 -11.40
CA THR A 168 -18.66 -14.06 -9.92
C THR A 168 -19.67 -15.08 -9.39
N TYR A 169 -20.76 -15.31 -10.15
CA TYR A 169 -21.88 -16.17 -9.78
C TYR A 169 -21.85 -17.57 -10.41
N SER A 170 -20.77 -17.93 -11.10
CA SER A 170 -20.52 -19.25 -11.72
C SER A 170 -20.14 -20.29 -10.67
N ARG A 171 -20.97 -20.44 -9.65
CA ARG A 171 -20.75 -21.32 -8.50
C ARG A 171 -21.77 -22.44 -8.51
N SER A 172 -21.33 -23.65 -8.26
CA SER A 172 -22.22 -24.81 -8.22
C SER A 172 -21.70 -25.92 -7.31
N VAL A 173 -22.61 -26.77 -6.85
CA VAL A 173 -22.30 -28.04 -6.18
C VAL A 173 -22.62 -29.18 -7.14
N GLU A 174 -21.61 -29.87 -7.64
CA GLU A 174 -21.79 -31.02 -8.52
C GLU A 174 -21.91 -32.32 -7.71
N VAL A 175 -23.06 -32.97 -7.84
CA VAL A 175 -23.33 -34.30 -7.26
C VAL A 175 -23.36 -35.32 -8.37
N ASN A 176 -22.23 -35.98 -8.62
CA ASN A 176 -22.13 -36.98 -9.68
C ASN A 176 -21.50 -38.27 -9.16
N ALA A 177 -22.36 -39.18 -8.67
CA ALA A 177 -21.92 -40.45 -8.09
C ALA A 177 -21.16 -41.34 -9.09
N SER A 178 -21.41 -41.20 -10.40
CA SER A 178 -20.70 -41.96 -11.42
C SER A 178 -19.27 -41.43 -11.67
N LYS A 179 -19.09 -40.11 -11.56
CA LYS A 179 -17.82 -39.42 -11.76
C LYS A 179 -16.95 -39.44 -10.50
N TYR A 180 -17.54 -39.16 -9.35
CA TYR A 180 -16.85 -38.92 -8.07
C TYR A 180 -17.04 -40.02 -7.03
N GLY A 181 -17.99 -40.94 -7.23
CA GLY A 181 -18.40 -41.93 -6.23
C GLY A 181 -19.53 -41.42 -5.33
N GLU A 182 -20.22 -42.34 -4.64
CA GLU A 182 -21.44 -42.07 -3.87
C GLU A 182 -21.25 -41.13 -2.65
N ASN A 183 -20.00 -40.94 -2.20
CA ASN A 183 -19.65 -40.21 -0.97
C ASN A 183 -18.86 -38.92 -1.22
N MET A 184 -18.81 -38.40 -2.45
CA MET A 184 -18.08 -37.17 -2.76
C MET A 184 -18.94 -36.19 -3.55
N VAL A 185 -18.77 -34.90 -3.23
CA VAL A 185 -19.30 -33.76 -4.00
C VAL A 185 -18.22 -32.74 -4.25
N VAL A 186 -18.38 -31.95 -5.31
CA VAL A 186 -17.39 -30.97 -5.77
C VAL A 186 -18.05 -29.61 -5.90
N LEU A 187 -17.48 -28.60 -5.26
CA LEU A 187 -17.86 -27.21 -5.43
C LEU A 187 -17.04 -26.60 -6.56
N HIS A 188 -17.69 -25.97 -7.52
CA HIS A 188 -17.04 -25.20 -8.56
C HIS A 188 -17.03 -23.71 -8.19
N ARG A 189 -15.87 -23.07 -8.33
CA ARG A 189 -15.65 -21.66 -7.96
C ARG A 189 -15.60 -20.77 -9.21
N PRO A 190 -15.80 -19.44 -9.07
CA PRO A 190 -15.80 -18.50 -10.19
C PRO A 190 -14.52 -18.55 -11.02
N GLU A 191 -13.36 -18.69 -10.37
CA GLU A 191 -12.04 -18.73 -11.03
C GLU A 191 -11.71 -20.08 -11.68
N GLY A 192 -12.61 -21.06 -11.60
CA GLY A 192 -12.37 -22.42 -12.09
C GLY A 192 -11.81 -23.39 -11.05
N GLN A 193 -11.46 -22.92 -9.84
CA GLN A 193 -11.07 -23.80 -8.74
C GLN A 193 -12.19 -24.79 -8.42
N GLN A 194 -11.82 -26.03 -8.10
CA GLN A 194 -12.74 -27.04 -7.60
C GLN A 194 -12.38 -27.47 -6.18
N LEU A 195 -13.38 -27.54 -5.32
CA LEU A 195 -13.24 -27.86 -3.90
C LEU A 195 -14.05 -29.12 -3.57
N ALA A 196 -13.36 -30.21 -3.24
CA ALA A 196 -13.99 -31.50 -2.97
C ALA A 196 -14.33 -31.71 -1.49
N PHE A 197 -15.48 -32.32 -1.22
CA PHE A 197 -15.95 -32.70 0.11
C PHE A 197 -16.37 -34.17 0.16
N TYR A 198 -15.98 -34.85 1.23
CA TYR A 198 -16.28 -36.26 1.49
C TYR A 198 -17.34 -36.43 2.57
N ASN A 199 -18.30 -37.31 2.33
CA ASN A 199 -19.30 -37.69 3.32
C ASN A 199 -18.71 -38.71 4.31
N SER A 200 -18.61 -38.31 5.57
CA SER A 200 -18.21 -39.13 6.72
C SER A 200 -19.34 -39.10 7.74
N SER A 201 -20.08 -40.21 7.88
CA SER A 201 -21.17 -40.35 8.87
C SER A 201 -22.22 -39.22 8.84
N SER A 202 -22.62 -38.78 7.63
CA SER A 202 -23.55 -37.65 7.39
C SER A 202 -22.98 -36.24 7.60
N VAL A 203 -21.66 -36.12 7.70
CA VAL A 203 -20.93 -34.83 7.73
C VAL A 203 -20.05 -34.72 6.49
N TRP A 204 -20.10 -33.59 5.78
CA TRP A 204 -19.24 -33.34 4.62
C TRP A 204 -17.96 -32.65 5.04
N VAL A 205 -16.83 -33.33 4.87
CA VAL A 205 -15.51 -32.88 5.34
C VAL A 205 -14.67 -32.45 4.12
N PRO A 206 -14.03 -31.27 4.14
CA PRO A 206 -13.18 -30.81 3.06
C PRO A 206 -11.94 -31.71 2.91
N THR A 207 -11.48 -31.89 1.68
CA THR A 207 -10.26 -32.64 1.37
C THR A 207 -8.98 -31.96 1.86
N TRP A 208 -9.04 -30.67 2.21
CA TRP A 208 -7.93 -29.89 2.73
C TRP A 208 -8.19 -29.42 4.15
N LYS A 209 -7.16 -28.89 4.81
CA LYS A 209 -7.30 -28.34 6.15
C LYS A 209 -7.85 -26.91 6.07
N THR A 210 -9.07 -26.73 6.57
CA THR A 210 -9.76 -25.45 6.67
C THR A 210 -10.85 -25.53 7.74
N ASP A 211 -11.43 -24.38 8.06
CA ASP A 211 -12.65 -24.23 8.86
C ASP A 211 -13.93 -24.16 8.04
N ASP A 212 -13.81 -24.24 6.71
CA ASP A 212 -14.98 -24.30 5.85
C ASP A 212 -15.79 -25.57 6.13
N THR A 213 -17.10 -25.46 5.98
CA THR A 213 -18.03 -26.58 6.16
C THR A 213 -19.00 -26.68 5.00
N LEU A 214 -19.39 -27.89 4.67
CA LEU A 214 -20.47 -28.17 3.74
C LEU A 214 -21.54 -28.97 4.45
N THR A 215 -22.80 -28.62 4.24
CA THR A 215 -23.94 -29.34 4.79
C THR A 215 -25.00 -29.55 3.71
N LYS A 216 -25.78 -30.62 3.85
CA LYS A 216 -26.90 -30.94 2.96
C LYS A 216 -28.17 -31.09 3.80
N ASP A 217 -29.24 -30.44 3.39
CA ASP A 217 -30.56 -30.59 3.98
C ASP A 217 -31.63 -30.85 2.89
N ALA A 218 -32.90 -30.79 3.26
CA ALA A 218 -34.03 -31.02 2.35
C ALA A 218 -34.26 -29.88 1.33
N THR A 219 -33.58 -28.74 1.48
CA THR A 219 -33.68 -27.58 0.58
C THR A 219 -32.50 -27.48 -0.39
N GLY A 220 -31.40 -28.18 -0.09
CA GLY A 220 -30.24 -28.27 -0.97
C GLY A 220 -28.92 -28.31 -0.17
N TRP A 221 -27.92 -27.55 -0.64
CA TRP A 221 -26.58 -27.51 -0.05
C TRP A 221 -26.27 -26.14 0.56
N ARG A 222 -25.48 -26.16 1.64
CA ARG A 222 -24.97 -24.96 2.31
C ARG A 222 -23.48 -25.06 2.53
N TYR A 223 -22.72 -24.16 1.92
CA TYR A 223 -21.27 -24.03 2.10
C TYR A 223 -20.97 -22.80 2.93
N THR A 224 -20.36 -22.99 4.10
CA THR A 224 -19.96 -21.91 5.00
C THR A 224 -18.45 -21.79 4.97
N GLN A 225 -17.95 -20.65 4.52
CA GLN A 225 -16.53 -20.31 4.50
C GLN A 225 -16.02 -19.96 5.91
N SER A 226 -14.71 -20.04 6.11
CA SER A 226 -14.04 -19.71 7.37
C SER A 226 -14.29 -18.29 7.90
N ASP A 227 -14.53 -17.34 6.98
CA ASP A 227 -14.87 -15.94 7.27
C ASP A 227 -16.36 -15.75 7.66
N GLY A 228 -17.16 -16.81 7.54
CA GLY A 228 -18.58 -16.84 7.83
C GLY A 228 -19.50 -16.50 6.66
N VAL A 229 -18.98 -16.29 5.45
CA VAL A 229 -19.82 -16.21 4.24
C VAL A 229 -20.48 -17.56 4.00
N VAL A 230 -21.80 -17.56 3.83
CA VAL A 230 -22.60 -18.75 3.57
C VAL A 230 -23.13 -18.69 2.14
N GLU A 231 -22.92 -19.76 1.39
CA GLU A 231 -23.48 -19.94 0.06
C GLU A 231 -24.56 -21.01 0.13
N ALA A 232 -25.74 -20.69 -0.39
CA ALA A 232 -26.88 -21.58 -0.47
C ALA A 232 -27.06 -22.07 -1.91
N TYR A 233 -27.33 -23.36 -2.06
CA TYR A 233 -27.55 -24.01 -3.35
C TYR A 233 -28.83 -24.85 -3.29
N ASP A 234 -29.54 -24.97 -4.41
CA ASP A 234 -30.70 -25.86 -4.52
C ASP A 234 -30.32 -27.35 -4.58
N GLU A 235 -31.32 -28.24 -4.62
CA GLU A 235 -31.11 -29.71 -4.70
C GLU A 235 -30.32 -30.14 -5.95
N THR A 236 -30.36 -29.36 -7.03
CA THR A 236 -29.63 -29.60 -8.26
C THR A 236 -28.20 -29.05 -8.22
N GLY A 237 -27.86 -28.29 -7.17
CA GLY A 237 -26.53 -27.73 -6.96
C GLY A 237 -26.34 -26.33 -7.56
N ARG A 238 -27.40 -25.62 -7.93
CA ARG A 238 -27.30 -24.23 -8.45
C ARG A 238 -27.29 -23.23 -7.31
N LEU A 239 -26.44 -22.21 -7.40
CA LEU A 239 -26.34 -21.15 -6.39
C LEU A 239 -27.64 -20.34 -6.31
N THR A 240 -28.28 -20.29 -5.15
CA THR A 240 -29.52 -19.54 -4.91
C THR A 240 -29.30 -18.32 -4.03
N GLY A 241 -28.26 -18.31 -3.20
CA GLY A 241 -27.91 -17.14 -2.43
C GLY A 241 -26.49 -17.13 -1.85
N ILE A 242 -26.02 -15.93 -1.51
CA ILE A 242 -24.76 -15.69 -0.78
C ILE A 242 -25.11 -14.79 0.40
N GLU A 243 -24.89 -15.24 1.62
CA GLU A 243 -25.12 -14.49 2.86
C GLU A 243 -23.77 -14.16 3.51
N LYS A 244 -23.52 -12.89 3.73
CA LYS A 244 -22.35 -12.37 4.45
C LYS A 244 -22.64 -12.35 5.96
N PRO A 245 -21.60 -12.44 6.80
CA PRO A 245 -21.80 -12.43 8.25
C PRO A 245 -22.58 -11.22 8.78
N ASN A 246 -22.43 -10.04 8.17
CA ASN A 246 -23.14 -8.80 8.50
C ASN A 246 -24.65 -8.81 8.20
N GLY A 247 -25.19 -9.93 7.70
CA GLY A 247 -26.60 -10.08 7.29
C GLY A 247 -26.88 -9.59 5.87
N ASN A 248 -25.87 -9.09 5.14
CA ASN A 248 -26.04 -8.78 3.73
C ASN A 248 -26.18 -10.08 2.93
N HIS A 249 -27.15 -10.13 2.03
CA HIS A 249 -27.42 -11.32 1.25
C HIS A 249 -27.58 -10.96 -0.23
N ILE A 250 -27.11 -11.82 -1.10
CA ILE A 250 -27.33 -11.74 -2.54
C ILE A 250 -28.25 -12.91 -2.90
N THR A 251 -29.37 -12.62 -3.53
CA THR A 251 -30.33 -13.62 -4.01
C THR A 251 -30.21 -13.74 -5.52
N LEU A 252 -30.19 -14.98 -6.02
CA LEU A 252 -30.12 -15.29 -7.45
C LEU A 252 -31.48 -15.80 -7.93
N SER A 253 -31.96 -15.25 -9.05
CA SER A 253 -33.20 -15.68 -9.70
C SER A 253 -32.91 -16.28 -11.07
N TYR A 254 -33.65 -17.34 -11.41
CA TYR A 254 -33.46 -18.08 -12.66
C TYR A 254 -34.75 -18.13 -13.47
N LEU A 255 -34.63 -18.01 -14.79
CA LEU A 255 -35.72 -18.17 -15.74
C LEU A 255 -35.33 -19.26 -16.75
N ASN A 256 -36.18 -20.26 -16.94
CA ASN A 256 -35.92 -21.42 -17.83
C ASN A 256 -34.60 -22.16 -17.54
N GLY A 257 -34.08 -22.07 -16.30
CA GLY A 257 -32.83 -22.71 -15.89
C GLY A 257 -31.59 -21.82 -15.99
N GLU A 258 -31.70 -20.64 -16.59
CA GLU A 258 -30.60 -19.66 -16.77
C GLU A 258 -30.71 -18.54 -15.74
N LEU A 259 -29.57 -17.96 -15.33
CA LEU A 259 -29.54 -16.84 -14.39
C LEU A 259 -30.21 -15.62 -15.04
N SER A 260 -31.27 -15.09 -14.44
CA SER A 260 -32.02 -13.96 -15.01
C SER A 260 -31.75 -12.65 -14.29
N SER A 261 -31.51 -12.69 -12.98
CA SER A 261 -31.18 -11.51 -12.19
C SER A 261 -30.54 -11.88 -10.86
N ILE A 262 -29.79 -10.95 -10.29
CA ILE A 262 -29.36 -10.99 -8.90
C ILE A 262 -29.80 -9.73 -8.17
N THR A 263 -30.06 -9.85 -6.87
CA THR A 263 -30.47 -8.74 -6.01
C THR A 263 -29.73 -8.83 -4.69
N ASP A 264 -29.13 -7.73 -4.23
CA ASP A 264 -28.52 -7.68 -2.90
C ASP A 264 -29.52 -7.35 -1.79
N GLY A 265 -29.07 -7.38 -0.53
CA GLY A 265 -29.94 -7.18 0.62
C GLY A 265 -30.49 -5.75 0.75
N PHE A 266 -29.94 -4.83 -0.05
CA PHE A 266 -30.39 -3.44 -0.14
C PHE A 266 -31.35 -3.19 -1.32
N GLY A 267 -31.65 -4.23 -2.11
CA GLY A 267 -32.60 -4.18 -3.22
C GLY A 267 -32.01 -3.74 -4.56
N ARG A 268 -30.69 -3.56 -4.65
CA ARG A 268 -30.00 -3.25 -5.92
C ARG A 268 -30.01 -4.49 -6.79
N ASN A 269 -30.43 -4.35 -8.04
CA ASN A 269 -30.70 -5.46 -8.95
C ASN A 269 -29.92 -5.29 -10.25
N ILE A 270 -29.23 -6.35 -10.69
CA ILE A 270 -28.71 -6.44 -12.07
C ILE A 270 -29.39 -7.58 -12.81
N GLN A 271 -29.59 -7.38 -14.10
CA GLN A 271 -30.36 -8.29 -14.96
C GLN A 271 -29.47 -8.91 -16.03
N PHE A 272 -29.72 -10.17 -16.33
CA PHE A 272 -28.96 -10.96 -17.31
C PHE A 272 -29.90 -11.39 -18.44
N GLN A 273 -29.44 -11.25 -19.67
CA GLN A 273 -30.14 -11.76 -20.85
C GLN A 273 -29.35 -12.87 -21.49
N HIS A 274 -30.05 -13.92 -21.90
CA HIS A 274 -29.47 -15.09 -22.56
C HIS A 274 -30.10 -15.29 -23.94
N GLN A 275 -29.29 -15.74 -24.89
CA GLN A 275 -29.69 -16.14 -26.23
C GLN A 275 -28.97 -17.45 -26.59
N ASP A 276 -29.72 -18.45 -27.04
CA ASP A 276 -29.21 -19.77 -27.43
C ASP A 276 -28.30 -20.44 -26.37
N GLY A 277 -28.65 -20.31 -25.08
CA GLY A 277 -27.88 -20.89 -23.98
C GLY A 277 -26.69 -20.06 -23.51
N ARG A 278 -26.49 -18.84 -24.01
CA ARG A 278 -25.34 -17.97 -23.69
C ARG A 278 -25.80 -16.60 -23.19
N MET A 279 -25.13 -16.08 -22.18
CA MET A 279 -25.36 -14.71 -21.70
C MET A 279 -24.89 -13.71 -22.77
N VAL A 280 -25.77 -12.82 -23.21
CA VAL A 280 -25.50 -11.80 -24.23
C VAL A 280 -25.49 -10.39 -23.69
N SER A 281 -26.06 -10.17 -22.49
CA SER A 281 -26.11 -8.83 -21.89
C SER A 281 -26.23 -8.87 -20.37
N VAL A 282 -25.57 -7.92 -19.70
CA VAL A 282 -25.77 -7.55 -18.30
C VAL A 282 -26.29 -6.12 -18.26
N THR A 283 -27.35 -5.87 -17.49
CA THR A 283 -27.93 -4.53 -17.29
C THR A 283 -27.78 -4.13 -15.83
N ASP A 284 -27.14 -2.99 -15.59
CA ASP A 284 -26.95 -2.41 -14.26
C ASP A 284 -28.26 -1.79 -13.71
N PRO A 285 -28.31 -1.41 -12.41
CA PRO A 285 -29.51 -0.81 -11.83
C PRO A 285 -29.92 0.54 -12.44
N ALA A 286 -29.00 1.23 -13.12
CA ALA A 286 -29.28 2.48 -13.83
C ALA A 286 -29.85 2.24 -15.24
N GLY A 287 -29.93 1.00 -15.70
CA GLY A 287 -30.36 0.63 -17.05
C GLY A 287 -29.23 0.68 -18.09
N GLY A 288 -28.00 0.97 -17.67
CA GLY A 288 -26.81 0.85 -18.51
C GLY A 288 -26.53 -0.62 -18.80
N SER A 289 -26.11 -0.94 -20.02
CA SER A 289 -25.96 -2.32 -20.45
C SER A 289 -24.60 -2.61 -21.08
N ILE A 290 -24.04 -3.76 -20.70
CA ILE A 290 -22.81 -4.34 -21.25
C ILE A 290 -23.21 -5.53 -22.12
N GLN A 291 -22.76 -5.55 -23.37
CA GLN A 291 -23.09 -6.57 -24.36
C GLN A 291 -21.92 -7.53 -24.59
N TYR A 292 -22.22 -8.82 -24.76
CA TYR A 292 -21.24 -9.88 -24.97
C TYR A 292 -21.48 -10.55 -26.34
N GLN A 293 -20.48 -10.47 -27.22
CA GLN A 293 -20.54 -11.06 -28.57
C GLN A 293 -19.58 -12.24 -28.72
N TYR A 294 -19.99 -13.23 -29.51
CA TYR A 294 -19.26 -14.49 -29.67
C TYR A 294 -18.83 -14.72 -31.12
N ASN A 295 -17.66 -15.32 -31.32
CA ASN A 295 -17.22 -15.75 -32.64
C ASN A 295 -17.92 -17.05 -33.10
N SER A 296 -17.64 -17.49 -34.32
CA SER A 296 -18.23 -18.72 -34.89
C SER A 296 -17.85 -20.01 -34.15
N ALA A 297 -16.75 -20.00 -33.38
CA ALA A 297 -16.35 -21.10 -32.51
C ALA A 297 -17.02 -21.04 -31.13
N GLY A 298 -17.84 -20.01 -30.87
CA GLY A 298 -18.53 -19.82 -29.61
C GLY A 298 -17.69 -19.20 -28.49
N LYS A 299 -16.48 -18.69 -28.78
CA LYS A 299 -15.67 -17.97 -27.80
C LYS A 299 -16.10 -16.51 -27.70
N LEU A 300 -15.97 -15.90 -26.52
CA LEU A 300 -16.27 -14.48 -26.33
C LEU A 300 -15.30 -13.64 -27.16
N ALA A 301 -15.80 -12.90 -28.15
CA ALA A 301 -14.98 -12.15 -29.09
C ALA A 301 -14.92 -10.65 -28.78
N GLU A 302 -16.00 -10.08 -28.29
CA GLU A 302 -16.10 -8.64 -28.03
C GLU A 302 -17.03 -8.37 -26.85
N VAL A 303 -16.66 -7.38 -26.03
CA VAL A 303 -17.49 -6.80 -24.98
C VAL A 303 -17.69 -5.32 -25.28
N ILE A 304 -18.95 -4.89 -25.37
CA ILE A 304 -19.31 -3.50 -25.63
C ILE A 304 -19.86 -2.91 -24.33
N TYR A 305 -19.22 -1.85 -23.83
CA TYR A 305 -19.57 -1.17 -22.59
C TYR A 305 -20.71 -0.16 -22.79
N GLN A 306 -21.20 0.40 -21.67
CA GLN A 306 -22.35 1.31 -21.64
C GLN A 306 -22.17 2.58 -22.48
N ASP A 307 -20.93 2.99 -22.74
CA ASP A 307 -20.58 4.15 -23.57
C ASP A 307 -20.33 3.81 -25.06
N ASN A 308 -20.59 2.56 -25.46
CA ASN A 308 -20.31 1.98 -26.78
C ASN A 308 -18.83 1.82 -27.15
N THR A 309 -17.91 2.03 -26.20
CA THR A 309 -16.54 1.55 -26.38
C THR A 309 -16.53 0.02 -26.27
N SER A 310 -15.57 -0.63 -26.92
CA SER A 310 -15.52 -2.10 -26.93
C SER A 310 -14.11 -2.64 -26.76
N ARG A 311 -14.03 -3.80 -26.13
CA ARG A 311 -12.80 -4.57 -25.92
C ARG A 311 -12.93 -5.90 -26.64
N SER A 312 -11.92 -6.26 -27.43
CA SER A 312 -11.93 -7.52 -28.18
C SER A 312 -10.97 -8.55 -27.61
N TYR A 313 -11.31 -9.82 -27.78
CA TYR A 313 -10.62 -10.98 -27.23
C TYR A 313 -10.19 -11.90 -28.37
N LEU A 314 -8.90 -12.21 -28.44
CA LEU A 314 -8.29 -12.96 -29.53
C LEU A 314 -7.97 -14.39 -29.11
N TYR A 315 -8.09 -15.34 -30.05
CA TYR A 315 -7.85 -16.78 -29.85
C TYR A 315 -7.02 -17.35 -31.00
N ASP A 316 -5.97 -16.63 -31.36
CA ASP A 316 -5.22 -16.72 -32.61
C ASP A 316 -3.79 -17.29 -32.45
N ASP A 317 -3.42 -17.80 -31.28
CA ASP A 317 -2.13 -18.49 -31.11
C ASP A 317 -2.09 -19.79 -31.92
N PRO A 318 -1.18 -19.94 -32.90
CA PRO A 318 -1.08 -21.14 -33.72
C PRO A 318 -0.71 -22.42 -32.94
N ASN A 319 -0.04 -22.29 -31.78
CA ASN A 319 0.33 -23.44 -30.96
C ASN A 319 -0.83 -23.98 -30.13
N ALA A 320 -1.81 -23.13 -29.81
CA ALA A 320 -2.98 -23.47 -29.02
C ALA A 320 -4.24 -22.73 -29.50
N PRO A 321 -4.75 -23.06 -30.72
CA PRO A 321 -5.91 -22.38 -31.28
C PRO A 321 -7.13 -22.58 -30.37
N GLY A 322 -7.82 -21.49 -30.05
CA GLY A 322 -8.98 -21.51 -29.16
C GLY A 322 -8.69 -21.19 -27.69
N LEU A 323 -7.43 -20.96 -27.30
CA LEU A 323 -7.07 -20.32 -26.02
C LEU A 323 -6.94 -18.81 -26.20
N LEU A 324 -7.32 -18.02 -25.19
CA LEU A 324 -7.20 -16.56 -25.17
C LEU A 324 -5.73 -16.14 -25.35
N SER A 325 -5.40 -15.61 -26.51
CA SER A 325 -4.03 -15.25 -26.90
C SER A 325 -3.80 -13.73 -26.91
N GLY A 326 -4.85 -12.92 -26.78
CA GLY A 326 -4.65 -11.48 -26.63
C GLY A 326 -5.91 -10.67 -26.36
N LEU A 327 -5.69 -9.41 -25.97
CA LEU A 327 -6.71 -8.38 -25.80
C LEU A 327 -6.42 -7.22 -26.74
N VAL A 328 -7.47 -6.74 -27.41
CA VAL A 328 -7.45 -5.47 -28.13
C VAL A 328 -8.27 -4.48 -27.31
N ASP A 329 -7.64 -3.38 -26.92
CA ASP A 329 -8.27 -2.33 -26.13
C ASP A 329 -9.25 -1.49 -26.95
N GLU A 330 -9.91 -0.57 -26.26
CA GLU A 330 -10.93 0.31 -26.79
C GLU A 330 -10.40 1.32 -27.83
N ASN A 331 -9.07 1.47 -27.94
CA ASN A 331 -8.40 2.26 -28.98
C ASN A 331 -8.01 1.41 -30.20
N GLY A 332 -8.27 0.10 -30.21
CA GLY A 332 -7.90 -0.82 -31.27
C GLY A 332 -6.44 -1.32 -31.20
N ASN A 333 -5.73 -1.05 -30.10
CA ASN A 333 -4.37 -1.54 -29.90
C ASN A 333 -4.39 -2.91 -29.25
N ARG A 334 -3.50 -3.82 -29.67
CA ARG A 334 -3.29 -5.09 -28.97
C ARG A 334 -2.55 -4.83 -27.65
N PHE A 335 -3.33 -4.55 -26.61
CA PHE A 335 -2.85 -4.23 -25.27
C PHE A 335 -2.13 -5.41 -24.62
N ALA A 336 -2.64 -6.64 -24.76
CA ALA A 336 -2.08 -7.82 -24.13
C ALA A 336 -1.91 -8.99 -25.12
N THR A 337 -0.85 -9.77 -24.91
CA THR A 337 -0.48 -10.94 -25.70
C THR A 337 -0.10 -12.09 -24.77
N TRP A 338 -0.66 -13.27 -25.03
CA TRP A 338 -0.31 -14.52 -24.37
C TRP A 338 0.05 -15.57 -25.41
N GLY A 339 1.06 -16.37 -25.08
CA GLY A 339 1.52 -17.46 -25.92
C GLY A 339 1.59 -18.77 -25.15
N TYR A 340 1.36 -19.85 -25.85
CA TYR A 340 1.26 -21.19 -25.31
C TYR A 340 2.21 -22.16 -26.03
N ASP A 341 2.59 -23.22 -25.32
CA ASP A 341 3.20 -24.39 -25.96
C ASP A 341 2.13 -25.30 -26.60
N ALA A 342 2.58 -26.37 -27.28
CA ALA A 342 1.68 -27.32 -27.94
C ALA A 342 0.83 -28.17 -26.96
N GLN A 343 1.08 -28.06 -25.65
CA GLN A 343 0.30 -28.70 -24.59
C GLN A 343 -0.74 -27.73 -24.00
N GLY A 344 -0.76 -26.47 -24.41
CA GLY A 344 -1.65 -25.44 -23.89
C GLY A 344 -1.15 -24.78 -22.60
N MET A 345 0.12 -24.98 -22.22
CA MET A 345 0.73 -24.30 -21.07
C MET A 345 1.17 -22.90 -21.49
N ALA A 346 0.87 -21.88 -20.69
CA ALA A 346 1.27 -20.51 -20.98
C ALA A 346 2.80 -20.33 -20.82
N VAL A 347 3.46 -19.90 -21.89
CA VAL A 347 4.92 -19.67 -21.96
C VAL A 347 5.28 -18.20 -22.14
N LEU A 348 4.30 -17.35 -22.43
CA LEU A 348 4.49 -15.93 -22.67
C LEU A 348 3.30 -15.13 -22.12
N SER A 349 3.60 -14.03 -21.45
CA SER A 349 2.67 -12.91 -21.23
C SER A 349 3.41 -11.60 -21.46
N GLU A 350 2.82 -10.69 -22.22
CA GLU A 350 3.33 -9.33 -22.40
C GLU A 350 2.20 -8.35 -22.70
N HIS A 351 2.42 -7.08 -22.35
CA HIS A 351 1.63 -5.97 -22.85
C HIS A 351 2.24 -5.43 -24.15
N ALA A 352 1.58 -4.44 -24.75
CA ALA A 352 1.99 -3.86 -26.03
C ALA A 352 3.47 -3.43 -26.03
N GLY A 353 4.18 -3.72 -27.12
CA GLY A 353 5.59 -3.35 -27.27
C GLY A 353 6.57 -4.16 -26.43
N GLY A 354 6.14 -5.23 -25.74
CA GLY A 354 7.01 -6.03 -24.86
C GLY A 354 7.04 -5.54 -23.41
N ALA A 355 6.22 -4.54 -23.07
CA ALA A 355 6.04 -4.09 -21.69
C ALA A 355 5.59 -5.26 -20.79
N GLU A 356 6.18 -5.36 -19.61
CA GLU A 356 5.94 -6.39 -18.59
C GLU A 356 6.09 -7.84 -19.11
N LYS A 357 6.86 -8.02 -20.18
CA LYS A 357 7.11 -9.33 -20.77
C LYS A 357 7.61 -10.33 -19.73
N THR A 358 6.95 -11.48 -19.70
CA THR A 358 7.26 -12.61 -18.84
C THR A 358 7.31 -13.84 -19.74
N GLN A 359 8.45 -14.52 -19.77
CA GLN A 359 8.61 -15.80 -20.45
C GLN A 359 8.75 -16.92 -19.42
N VAL A 360 8.05 -18.03 -19.65
CA VAL A 360 8.04 -19.18 -18.75
C VAL A 360 8.60 -20.40 -19.49
N SER A 361 9.55 -21.09 -18.85
CA SER A 361 10.16 -22.33 -19.36
C SER A 361 9.98 -23.45 -18.36
N TYR A 362 9.30 -24.51 -18.78
CA TYR A 362 9.07 -25.74 -18.00
C TYR A 362 10.22 -26.72 -18.23
N ASN A 363 11.01 -26.98 -17.19
CA ASN A 363 12.24 -27.78 -17.31
C ASN A 363 11.97 -29.26 -17.12
N ALA A 364 12.80 -30.11 -17.74
CA ALA A 364 12.67 -31.57 -17.66
C ALA A 364 12.84 -32.15 -16.24
N ASP A 365 13.43 -31.39 -15.32
CA ASP A 365 13.58 -31.78 -13.90
C ASP A 365 12.38 -31.36 -13.03
N GLY A 366 11.32 -30.79 -13.62
CA GLY A 366 10.10 -30.37 -12.94
C GLY A 366 10.15 -28.96 -12.34
N SER A 367 11.27 -28.26 -12.45
CA SER A 367 11.38 -26.83 -12.07
C SER A 367 10.89 -25.90 -13.18
N VAL A 368 10.60 -24.64 -12.83
CA VAL A 368 10.17 -23.61 -13.79
C VAL A 368 11.10 -22.41 -13.76
N SER A 369 11.49 -21.93 -14.93
CA SER A 369 12.28 -20.71 -15.09
C SER A 369 11.41 -19.59 -15.65
N VAL A 370 11.45 -18.44 -15.01
CA VAL A 370 10.70 -17.23 -15.35
C VAL A 370 11.69 -16.16 -15.75
N THR A 371 11.60 -15.66 -16.97
CA THR A 371 12.43 -14.57 -17.48
C THR A 371 11.58 -13.32 -17.59
N ASN A 372 11.98 -12.24 -16.89
CA ASN A 372 11.28 -10.97 -16.98
C ASN A 372 11.67 -10.18 -18.26
N ALA A 373 11.11 -8.99 -18.40
CA ALA A 373 11.23 -8.20 -19.62
C ALA A 373 12.66 -7.71 -19.90
N LEU A 374 13.52 -7.61 -18.88
CA LEU A 374 14.94 -7.24 -19.02
C LEU A 374 15.87 -8.46 -19.02
N GLY A 375 15.33 -9.68 -19.05
CA GLY A 375 16.12 -10.91 -19.15
C GLY A 375 16.57 -11.52 -17.83
N HIS A 376 16.17 -10.99 -16.67
CA HIS A 376 16.48 -11.64 -15.40
C HIS A 376 15.68 -12.93 -15.22
N VAL A 377 16.37 -14.00 -14.84
CA VAL A 377 15.80 -15.33 -14.67
C VAL A 377 15.60 -15.64 -13.19
N GLN A 378 14.37 -16.00 -12.82
CA GLN A 378 14.04 -16.63 -11.54
C GLN A 378 13.69 -18.10 -11.77
N ARG A 379 14.20 -18.98 -10.92
CA ARG A 379 13.95 -20.41 -10.96
C ARG A 379 13.16 -20.84 -9.74
N TYR A 380 12.08 -21.56 -9.99
CA TYR A 380 11.14 -22.06 -8.99
C TYR A 380 11.24 -23.58 -8.94
N THR A 381 11.43 -24.11 -7.74
CA THR A 381 11.20 -25.52 -7.43
C THR A 381 10.01 -25.59 -6.50
N TYR A 382 9.05 -26.45 -6.82
CA TYR A 382 7.83 -26.62 -6.05
C TYR A 382 7.50 -28.11 -5.91
N SER A 383 6.77 -28.43 -4.85
CA SER A 383 6.25 -29.77 -4.59
C SER A 383 4.79 -29.71 -4.21
N ARG A 384 4.10 -30.86 -4.27
CA ARG A 384 2.73 -30.96 -3.75
C ARG A 384 2.75 -31.09 -2.23
N HIS A 385 2.13 -30.12 -1.56
CA HIS A 385 1.96 -30.10 -0.11
C HIS A 385 0.46 -30.09 0.21
N ASN A 386 -0.05 -31.21 0.71
CA ASN A 386 -1.49 -31.41 0.97
C ASN A 386 -2.37 -31.12 -0.28
N GLY A 387 -1.95 -31.70 -1.40
CA GLY A 387 -2.66 -31.63 -2.68
C GLY A 387 -2.45 -30.36 -3.51
N MET A 388 -1.86 -29.29 -2.98
CA MET A 388 -1.58 -28.06 -3.77
C MET A 388 -0.11 -27.91 -4.12
N LEU A 389 0.18 -27.33 -5.28
CA LEU A 389 1.54 -26.94 -5.66
C LEU A 389 1.97 -25.74 -4.83
N LYS A 390 3.13 -25.84 -4.17
CA LYS A 390 3.71 -24.74 -3.39
C LYS A 390 5.22 -24.63 -3.64
N PRO A 391 5.78 -23.40 -3.65
CA PRO A 391 7.21 -23.22 -3.86
C PRO A 391 7.98 -23.77 -2.66
N ASP A 392 9.00 -24.60 -2.91
CA ASP A 392 9.98 -24.99 -1.88
C ASP A 392 11.19 -24.05 -1.92
N VAL A 393 11.57 -23.62 -3.13
CA VAL A 393 12.74 -22.78 -3.39
C VAL A 393 12.44 -21.80 -4.51
N VAL A 394 12.77 -20.53 -4.28
CA VAL A 394 12.80 -19.48 -5.31
C VAL A 394 14.22 -18.93 -5.39
N GLU A 395 14.86 -19.09 -6.54
CA GLU A 395 16.26 -18.73 -6.79
C GLU A 395 16.34 -17.68 -7.89
N GLY A 396 16.88 -16.50 -7.57
CA GLY A 396 17.18 -15.47 -8.58
C GLY A 396 18.58 -15.66 -9.16
N ALA A 397 18.70 -15.66 -10.49
CA ALA A 397 20.00 -15.69 -11.15
C ALA A 397 20.81 -14.42 -10.81
N PRO A 398 22.13 -14.53 -10.65
CA PRO A 398 22.96 -13.34 -10.48
C PRO A 398 22.86 -12.45 -11.71
N CYS A 399 22.77 -11.14 -11.48
CA CYS A 399 22.77 -10.12 -12.52
C CYS A 399 23.52 -8.87 -12.02
N THR A 400 23.53 -7.79 -12.79
CA THR A 400 24.34 -6.62 -12.43
C THR A 400 23.86 -6.03 -11.10
N GLY A 401 24.75 -5.92 -10.10
CA GLY A 401 24.41 -5.41 -8.76
C GLY A 401 23.57 -6.36 -7.89
N PHE A 402 23.27 -7.58 -8.35
CA PHE A 402 22.59 -8.61 -7.58
C PHE A 402 23.36 -9.93 -7.66
N VAL A 403 23.91 -10.37 -6.53
CA VAL A 403 24.79 -11.55 -6.46
C VAL A 403 24.04 -12.90 -6.59
N GLY A 404 22.74 -12.87 -6.80
CA GLY A 404 21.87 -14.03 -6.69
C GLY A 404 21.39 -14.23 -5.25
N GLY A 405 20.37 -15.07 -5.07
CA GLY A 405 19.80 -15.33 -3.76
C GLY A 405 18.72 -16.38 -3.80
N LYS A 406 18.59 -17.13 -2.70
CA LYS A 406 17.64 -18.22 -2.55
C LYS A 406 16.71 -17.92 -1.38
N GLU A 407 15.42 -17.97 -1.65
CA GLU A 407 14.37 -18.01 -0.64
C GLU A 407 13.87 -19.45 -0.51
N THR A 408 13.62 -19.89 0.72
CA THR A 408 13.14 -21.26 1.01
C THR A 408 11.90 -21.28 1.86
N TYR A 409 11.02 -22.22 1.54
CA TYR A 409 9.81 -22.49 2.28
C TYR A 409 9.86 -23.93 2.77
N VAL A 410 9.47 -24.14 4.03
CA VAL A 410 9.34 -25.47 4.62
C VAL A 410 7.91 -25.62 5.09
N TYR A 411 7.28 -26.74 4.77
CA TYR A 411 5.89 -27.04 5.11
C TYR A 411 5.80 -28.18 6.13
N ASP A 412 4.77 -28.15 6.97
CA ASP A 412 4.44 -29.26 7.86
C ASP A 412 3.70 -30.39 7.14
N SER A 413 3.38 -31.47 7.84
CA SER A 413 2.64 -32.61 7.26
C SER A 413 1.20 -32.28 6.83
N LYS A 414 0.66 -31.12 7.23
CA LYS A 414 -0.64 -30.60 6.83
C LYS A 414 -0.52 -29.65 5.63
N GLY A 415 0.70 -29.41 5.12
CA GLY A 415 1.01 -28.51 4.02
C GLY A 415 0.96 -27.03 4.40
N LEU A 416 1.00 -26.68 5.69
CA LEU A 416 1.05 -25.29 6.16
C LEU A 416 2.50 -24.84 6.30
N VAL A 417 2.79 -23.57 6.06
CA VAL A 417 4.17 -23.03 6.17
C VAL A 417 4.63 -23.20 7.61
N SER A 418 5.80 -23.82 7.80
CA SER A 418 6.45 -23.98 9.11
C SER A 418 7.67 -23.07 9.26
N SER A 419 8.33 -22.73 8.15
CA SER A 419 9.34 -21.66 8.14
C SER A 419 9.56 -21.08 6.75
N ILE A 420 9.93 -19.81 6.73
CA ILE A 420 10.46 -19.11 5.55
C ILE A 420 11.87 -18.67 5.88
N THR A 421 12.81 -18.86 4.95
CA THR A 421 14.14 -18.22 5.02
C THR A 421 14.30 -17.36 3.78
N ASP A 422 14.46 -16.06 3.98
CA ASP A 422 14.60 -15.09 2.88
C ASP A 422 15.97 -15.20 2.17
N ARG A 423 16.18 -14.36 1.16
CA ARG A 423 17.44 -14.32 0.40
C ARG A 423 18.65 -13.81 1.20
N ALA A 424 18.43 -13.09 2.29
CA ALA A 424 19.47 -12.66 3.23
C ALA A 424 19.78 -13.73 4.29
N GLY A 425 19.08 -14.86 4.28
CA GLY A 425 19.22 -15.95 5.25
C GLY A 425 18.41 -15.77 6.53
N GLN A 426 17.47 -14.82 6.55
CA GLN A 426 16.64 -14.50 7.72
C GLN A 426 15.49 -15.46 7.82
N LYS A 427 15.42 -16.17 8.96
CA LYS A 427 14.46 -17.24 9.17
C LYS A 427 13.32 -16.80 10.08
N ARG A 428 12.09 -16.96 9.58
CA ARG A 428 10.85 -16.88 10.37
C ARG A 428 10.21 -18.25 10.47
N THR A 429 9.71 -18.60 11.65
CA THR A 429 9.03 -19.88 11.91
C THR A 429 7.59 -19.67 12.33
N PHE A 430 6.73 -20.63 11.99
CA PHE A 430 5.29 -20.55 12.18
C PHE A 430 4.76 -21.86 12.76
N THR A 431 3.78 -21.77 13.65
CA THR A 431 3.01 -22.93 14.12
C THR A 431 1.53 -22.72 13.90
N HIS A 432 0.81 -23.79 13.61
CA HIS A 432 -0.62 -23.75 13.31
C HIS A 432 -1.40 -24.68 14.24
N ASN A 433 -2.65 -24.34 14.55
CA ASN A 433 -3.54 -25.22 15.32
C ASN A 433 -4.14 -26.35 14.45
N ASP A 434 -4.98 -27.18 15.08
CA ASP A 434 -5.75 -28.23 14.40
C ASP A 434 -6.89 -27.71 13.51
N ARG A 435 -6.97 -26.41 13.27
CA ARG A 435 -7.87 -25.78 12.28
C ARG A 435 -7.10 -25.18 11.11
N GLY A 436 -5.76 -25.18 11.18
CA GLY A 436 -4.88 -24.62 10.16
C GLY A 436 -4.64 -23.12 10.30
N LEU A 437 -5.01 -22.53 11.43
CA LEU A 437 -4.81 -21.11 11.73
C LEU A 437 -3.46 -20.93 12.44
N GLU A 438 -2.71 -19.90 12.06
CA GLU A 438 -1.41 -19.58 12.65
C GLU A 438 -1.57 -19.18 14.12
N THR A 439 -0.94 -19.90 15.04
CA THR A 439 -0.98 -19.63 16.48
C THR A 439 0.27 -18.98 17.01
N THR A 440 1.40 -19.14 16.32
CA THR A 440 2.67 -18.52 16.71
C THR A 440 3.49 -18.20 15.48
N GLN A 441 4.06 -16.99 15.46
CA GLN A 441 5.17 -16.59 14.62
C GLN A 441 6.39 -16.30 15.51
N ILE A 442 7.56 -16.78 15.10
CA ILE A 442 8.84 -16.47 15.75
C ILE A 442 9.85 -16.00 14.70
N ASP A 443 10.36 -14.79 14.88
CA ASP A 443 11.44 -14.20 14.11
C ASP A 443 12.82 -14.70 14.58
N GLN A 444 13.86 -14.52 13.74
CA GLN A 444 15.19 -15.08 14.01
C GLN A 444 15.85 -14.55 15.29
N ASP A 445 15.51 -13.34 15.71
CA ASP A 445 15.96 -12.70 16.94
C ASP A 445 15.23 -13.23 18.20
N GLY A 446 14.16 -14.01 18.03
CA GLY A 446 13.31 -14.52 19.10
C GLY A 446 12.03 -13.70 19.33
N GLY A 447 11.80 -12.64 18.56
CA GLY A 447 10.55 -11.89 18.53
C GLY A 447 9.37 -12.84 18.28
N LYS A 448 8.38 -12.84 19.19
CA LYS A 448 7.28 -13.82 19.18
C LYS A 448 5.93 -13.12 19.18
N VAL A 449 5.10 -13.50 18.22
CA VAL A 449 3.67 -13.15 18.16
C VAL A 449 2.87 -14.42 18.35
N THR A 450 1.84 -14.40 19.21
CA THR A 450 0.90 -15.52 19.36
C THR A 450 -0.53 -15.06 19.16
N THR A 451 -1.32 -15.88 18.48
CA THR A 451 -2.73 -15.60 18.20
C THR A 451 -3.60 -16.71 18.80
N ASP A 452 -4.46 -16.31 19.74
CA ASP A 452 -5.57 -17.12 20.23
C ASP A 452 -6.80 -16.83 19.38
N TRP A 453 -7.31 -17.87 18.72
CA TRP A 453 -8.46 -17.80 17.85
C TRP A 453 -9.75 -18.12 18.62
N LEU A 454 -10.89 -17.58 18.18
CA LEU A 454 -12.19 -18.03 18.71
C LEU A 454 -12.36 -19.54 18.51
N PRO A 455 -12.98 -20.29 19.46
CA PRO A 455 -13.00 -21.75 19.42
C PRO A 455 -13.52 -22.38 18.11
N SER A 456 -14.52 -21.75 17.48
CA SER A 456 -15.21 -22.27 16.29
C SER A 456 -15.20 -21.32 15.09
N LYS A 457 -14.46 -20.20 15.14
CA LYS A 457 -14.41 -19.18 14.07
C LYS A 457 -12.98 -18.79 13.75
N SER A 458 -12.68 -18.48 12.50
CA SER A 458 -11.31 -18.14 12.05
C SER A 458 -11.02 -16.66 12.28
N LEU A 459 -11.39 -16.19 13.47
CA LEU A 459 -11.28 -14.80 13.90
C LEU A 459 -10.41 -14.74 15.15
N PRO A 460 -9.42 -13.84 15.20
CA PRO A 460 -8.55 -13.71 16.36
C PRO A 460 -9.35 -13.16 17.55
N ALA A 461 -9.29 -13.84 18.69
CA ALA A 461 -9.84 -13.36 19.96
C ALA A 461 -8.79 -12.56 20.74
N LYS A 462 -7.51 -12.98 20.64
CA LYS A 462 -6.39 -12.31 21.30
C LYS A 462 -5.10 -12.48 20.50
N ILE A 463 -4.39 -11.40 20.30
CA ILE A 463 -3.05 -11.37 19.69
C ILE A 463 -2.08 -10.85 20.76
N THR A 464 -1.02 -11.59 21.04
CA THR A 464 0.02 -11.18 21.99
C THR A 464 1.31 -10.94 21.23
N GLU A 465 1.71 -9.67 21.17
CA GLU A 465 2.98 -9.19 20.63
C GLU A 465 4.00 -9.00 21.78
N PRO A 466 5.29 -8.76 21.50
CA PRO A 466 6.30 -8.59 22.55
C PRO A 466 5.93 -7.53 23.60
N THR A 467 5.33 -6.41 23.19
CA THR A 467 5.05 -5.26 24.06
C THR A 467 3.57 -5.02 24.36
N ARG A 468 2.65 -5.58 23.58
CA ARG A 468 1.20 -5.37 23.73
C ARG A 468 0.36 -6.62 23.51
N ILE A 469 -0.87 -6.56 23.97
CA ILE A 469 -1.92 -7.56 23.74
C ILE A 469 -3.10 -6.86 23.08
N THR A 470 -3.60 -7.38 21.97
CA THR A 470 -4.86 -6.95 21.34
C THR A 470 -5.93 -8.00 21.57
N GLU A 471 -7.03 -7.64 22.22
CA GLU A 471 -8.21 -8.48 22.43
C GLU A 471 -9.35 -7.99 21.53
N LEU A 472 -10.06 -8.90 20.87
CA LEU A 472 -11.15 -8.61 19.95
C LEU A 472 -12.39 -9.41 20.37
N THR A 473 -13.54 -8.74 20.46
CA THR A 473 -14.83 -9.39 20.66
C THR A 473 -15.75 -9.11 19.48
N TYR A 474 -16.63 -10.07 19.19
CA TYR A 474 -17.49 -10.06 18.02
C TYR A 474 -18.94 -10.25 18.44
N ASP A 475 -19.87 -9.71 17.66
CA ASP A 475 -21.29 -10.04 17.81
C ASP A 475 -21.63 -11.41 17.18
N THR A 476 -22.92 -11.79 17.22
CA THR A 476 -23.42 -13.03 16.61
C THR A 476 -23.26 -13.07 15.08
N HIS A 477 -23.00 -11.92 14.46
CA HIS A 477 -22.82 -11.70 13.02
C HIS A 477 -21.33 -11.59 12.67
N LEU A 478 -20.43 -11.98 13.57
CA LEU A 478 -18.97 -12.01 13.39
C LEU A 478 -18.33 -10.64 13.14
N ARG A 479 -18.98 -9.56 13.56
CA ARG A 479 -18.46 -8.19 13.44
C ARG A 479 -17.83 -7.76 14.74
N VAL A 480 -16.69 -7.07 14.66
CA VAL A 480 -15.98 -6.58 15.86
C VAL A 480 -16.87 -5.59 16.61
N ILE A 481 -17.18 -5.86 17.87
CA ILE A 481 -17.91 -4.93 18.77
C ILE A 481 -17.01 -4.33 19.84
N SER A 482 -15.84 -4.94 20.09
CA SER A 482 -14.80 -4.33 20.92
C SER A 482 -13.42 -4.70 20.42
N ARG A 483 -12.52 -3.72 20.44
CA ARG A 483 -11.08 -3.91 20.30
C ARG A 483 -10.41 -3.30 21.51
N LYS A 484 -9.64 -4.08 22.25
CA LYS A 484 -8.89 -3.61 23.41
C LYS A 484 -7.40 -3.87 23.23
N VAL A 485 -6.58 -2.84 23.32
CA VAL A 485 -5.12 -2.96 23.26
C VAL A 485 -4.54 -2.69 24.64
N THR A 486 -3.72 -3.60 25.16
CA THR A 486 -3.11 -3.51 26.49
C THR A 486 -1.60 -3.49 26.39
N ASP A 487 -0.96 -2.47 26.96
CA ASP A 487 0.49 -2.45 27.18
C ASP A 487 0.87 -3.53 28.21
N ARG A 488 1.75 -4.46 27.83
CA ARG A 488 2.15 -5.58 28.69
C ARG A 488 3.04 -5.16 29.87
N SER A 489 3.73 -4.03 29.73
CA SER A 489 4.66 -3.53 30.74
C SER A 489 3.95 -2.74 31.84
N SER A 490 3.00 -1.88 31.46
CA SER A 490 2.28 -1.00 32.40
C SER A 490 0.90 -1.54 32.80
N GLY A 491 0.28 -2.41 31.99
CA GLY A 491 -1.12 -2.83 32.14
C GLY A 491 -2.14 -1.80 31.64
N ALA A 492 -1.70 -0.63 31.17
CA ALA A 492 -2.58 0.38 30.59
C ALA A 492 -3.30 -0.19 29.37
N SER A 493 -4.58 0.17 29.20
CA SER A 493 -5.43 -0.36 28.12
C SER A 493 -6.16 0.76 27.38
N ARG A 494 -6.35 0.58 26.07
CA ARG A 494 -7.19 1.41 25.21
C ARG A 494 -8.28 0.55 24.60
N THR A 495 -9.55 0.95 24.72
CA THR A 495 -10.68 0.16 24.24
C THR A 495 -11.50 0.97 23.25
N TRP A 496 -11.77 0.39 22.10
CA TRP A 496 -12.74 0.92 21.13
C TRP A 496 -13.96 0.02 21.15
N THR A 497 -15.16 0.62 21.12
CA THR A 497 -16.40 -0.12 20.95
C THR A 497 -17.11 0.26 19.66
N TYR A 498 -17.76 -0.73 19.05
CA TYR A 498 -18.42 -0.58 17.75
C TYR A 498 -19.85 -1.05 17.90
N THR A 499 -20.80 -0.23 17.45
CA THR A 499 -22.20 -0.62 17.38
C THR A 499 -22.65 -0.70 15.94
N TYR A 500 -23.63 -1.55 15.68
CA TYR A 500 -24.20 -1.76 14.36
C TYR A 500 -25.72 -1.66 14.43
N ALA A 501 -26.36 -1.23 13.35
CA ALA A 501 -27.81 -1.14 13.28
C ALA A 501 -28.48 -2.51 13.56
N PRO A 502 -29.69 -2.61 14.11
CA PRO A 502 -30.32 -3.92 14.32
C PRO A 502 -30.57 -4.67 12.99
N VAL A 503 -30.35 -5.98 12.95
CA VAL A 503 -30.55 -6.86 11.75
C VAL A 503 -32.05 -7.12 11.45
N GLY A 504 -32.98 -6.34 12.00
CA GLY A 504 -34.41 -6.67 12.05
C GLY A 504 -35.34 -5.94 11.07
N THR A 505 -34.83 -5.06 10.19
CA THR A 505 -35.64 -4.21 9.31
C THR A 505 -35.78 -4.76 7.87
N GLY A 506 -35.41 -6.02 7.64
CA GLY A 506 -35.35 -6.59 6.29
C GLY A 506 -34.15 -6.09 5.46
N LYS A 507 -33.19 -5.42 6.10
CA LYS A 507 -31.98 -4.87 5.46
C LYS A 507 -30.71 -5.31 6.19
N PRO A 508 -29.56 -5.38 5.50
CA PRO A 508 -28.28 -5.70 6.10
C PRO A 508 -27.89 -4.67 7.16
N SER A 509 -27.14 -5.11 8.16
CA SER A 509 -26.75 -4.24 9.26
C SER A 509 -25.39 -3.60 9.03
N LEU A 510 -25.37 -2.27 9.11
CA LEU A 510 -24.20 -1.42 8.87
C LEU A 510 -23.67 -0.84 10.19
N LEU A 511 -22.41 -0.40 10.17
CA LEU A 511 -21.74 0.23 11.32
C LEU A 511 -22.49 1.50 11.70
N ALA A 512 -22.99 1.58 12.93
CA ALA A 512 -23.81 2.69 13.43
C ALA A 512 -23.02 3.66 14.29
N SER A 513 -22.07 3.17 15.11
CA SER A 513 -21.19 4.05 15.87
C SER A 513 -19.83 3.44 16.19
N VAL A 514 -18.85 4.30 16.42
CA VAL A 514 -17.53 3.99 16.97
C VAL A 514 -17.32 4.87 18.20
N ASP A 515 -17.02 4.26 19.34
CA ASP A 515 -16.65 4.92 20.60
C ASP A 515 -15.17 4.66 20.86
N GLY A 516 -14.42 5.73 21.10
CA GLY A 516 -12.97 5.64 21.27
C GLY A 516 -12.58 5.30 22.70
N PRO A 517 -11.27 5.37 23.01
CA PRO A 517 -10.75 4.93 24.31
C PRO A 517 -10.87 5.96 25.42
N ARG A 518 -11.36 7.18 25.15
CA ARG A 518 -11.40 8.24 26.16
C ARG A 518 -12.60 8.10 27.08
N THR A 519 -12.35 8.33 28.36
CA THR A 519 -13.40 8.34 29.39
C THR A 519 -13.68 9.74 29.95
N ASP A 520 -12.80 10.70 29.67
CA ASP A 520 -12.90 12.09 30.14
C ASP A 520 -13.87 12.94 29.29
N VAL A 521 -14.07 12.55 28.03
CA VAL A 521 -15.01 13.17 27.08
C VAL A 521 -15.62 12.10 26.20
N SER A 522 -16.86 12.29 25.75
CA SER A 522 -17.45 11.40 24.74
C SER A 522 -16.75 11.61 23.41
N ASP A 523 -16.15 10.57 22.85
CA ASP A 523 -15.46 10.55 21.55
C ASP A 523 -16.18 9.68 20.51
N VAL A 524 -17.52 9.64 20.59
CA VAL A 524 -18.38 8.81 19.74
C VAL A 524 -18.59 9.43 18.36
N THR A 525 -18.34 8.67 17.30
CA THR A 525 -18.74 8.99 15.93
C THR A 525 -19.90 8.09 15.50
N THR A 526 -20.90 8.63 14.82
CA THR A 526 -22.08 7.89 14.33
C THR A 526 -22.25 7.99 12.81
N PHE A 527 -22.90 6.98 12.22
CA PHE A 527 -23.09 6.84 10.78
C PHE A 527 -24.56 6.49 10.48
N ASP A 528 -25.16 7.17 9.51
CA ASP A 528 -26.50 6.87 9.02
C ASP A 528 -26.49 6.57 7.53
N TYR A 529 -27.39 5.69 7.12
CA TYR A 529 -27.48 5.19 5.75
C TYR A 529 -28.90 5.35 5.22
N ASP A 530 -29.03 5.47 3.90
CA ASP A 530 -30.32 5.41 3.24
C ASP A 530 -30.85 3.96 3.16
N ASP A 531 -32.00 3.83 2.50
CA ASP A 531 -32.68 2.57 2.30
C ASP A 531 -31.92 1.58 1.40
N GLN A 532 -30.95 2.04 0.61
CA GLN A 532 -30.11 1.23 -0.27
C GLN A 532 -28.71 0.96 0.33
N GLY A 533 -28.49 1.33 1.60
CA GLY A 533 -27.21 1.13 2.28
C GLY A 533 -26.12 2.12 1.88
N ASN A 534 -26.48 3.23 1.24
CA ASN A 534 -25.55 4.31 0.96
C ASN A 534 -25.40 5.21 2.20
N LEU A 535 -24.17 5.59 2.56
CA LEU A 535 -23.89 6.44 3.72
C LEU A 535 -24.42 7.86 3.49
N ILE A 536 -25.45 8.31 4.19
CA ILE A 536 -26.01 9.68 4.02
C ILE A 536 -25.49 10.68 5.04
N ARG A 537 -24.97 10.20 6.18
CA ARG A 537 -24.55 11.08 7.26
C ARG A 537 -23.42 10.47 8.09
N THR A 538 -22.45 11.30 8.44
CA THR A 538 -21.47 11.02 9.52
C THR A 538 -21.54 12.14 10.53
N THR A 539 -21.72 11.81 11.81
CA THR A 539 -21.72 12.78 12.91
C THR A 539 -20.55 12.48 13.84
N ASN A 540 -19.60 13.41 13.97
CA ASN A 540 -18.45 13.23 14.85
C ASN A 540 -18.79 13.50 16.33
N ALA A 541 -17.81 13.35 17.21
CA ALA A 541 -18.00 13.48 18.66
C ALA A 541 -18.38 14.88 19.15
N LEU A 542 -18.20 15.92 18.32
CA LEU A 542 -18.68 17.28 18.62
C LEU A 542 -20.09 17.55 18.06
N GLY A 543 -20.73 16.54 17.47
CA GLY A 543 -22.05 16.69 16.83
C GLY A 543 -22.00 17.33 15.44
N GLN A 544 -20.82 17.49 14.85
CA GLN A 544 -20.67 18.07 13.51
C GLN A 544 -21.01 17.02 12.47
N VAL A 545 -21.73 17.45 11.43
CA VAL A 545 -22.34 16.56 10.45
C VAL A 545 -21.70 16.75 9.07
N MET A 546 -21.24 15.65 8.48
CA MET A 546 -20.96 15.55 7.05
C MET A 546 -22.10 14.77 6.38
N GLN A 547 -22.61 15.27 5.26
CA GLN A 547 -23.75 14.66 4.55
C GLN A 547 -23.35 14.23 3.15
N PHE A 548 -24.00 13.18 2.66
CA PHE A 548 -23.88 12.69 1.30
C PHE A 548 -25.28 12.48 0.72
N GLY A 549 -25.47 12.79 -0.55
CA GLY A 549 -26.77 12.76 -1.19
C GLY A 549 -26.71 12.59 -2.69
N ASP A 550 -27.88 12.70 -3.31
CA ASP A 550 -28.09 12.59 -4.77
C ASP A 550 -27.42 11.35 -5.36
N TYR A 551 -27.56 10.22 -4.66
CA TYR A 551 -27.04 8.94 -5.11
C TYR A 551 -27.68 8.53 -6.43
N ASP A 552 -26.85 8.13 -7.39
CA ASP A 552 -27.35 7.46 -8.60
C ASP A 552 -27.80 6.03 -8.30
N ALA A 553 -28.46 5.38 -9.25
CA ALA A 553 -28.97 4.01 -9.08
C ALA A 553 -27.86 2.97 -8.81
N ASN A 554 -26.61 3.31 -9.12
CA ASN A 554 -25.44 2.48 -8.84
C ASN A 554 -24.88 2.74 -7.42
N GLY A 555 -25.41 3.68 -6.65
CA GLY A 555 -24.97 3.99 -5.28
C GLY A 555 -23.75 4.91 -5.20
N ARG A 556 -23.48 5.71 -6.25
CA ARG A 556 -22.42 6.73 -6.26
C ARG A 556 -23.00 8.09 -5.87
N ALA A 557 -22.36 8.80 -4.95
CA ALA A 557 -22.88 10.07 -4.39
C ALA A 557 -22.79 11.22 -5.41
N GLY A 558 -23.90 11.91 -5.65
CA GLY A 558 -23.94 13.13 -6.47
C GLY A 558 -23.59 14.39 -5.69
N THR A 559 -23.74 14.39 -4.37
CA THR A 559 -23.39 15.52 -3.50
C THR A 559 -22.67 15.10 -2.23
N ILE A 560 -21.71 15.93 -1.81
CA ILE A 560 -21.01 15.83 -0.52
C ILE A 560 -21.07 17.20 0.15
N GLN A 561 -21.70 17.28 1.32
CA GLN A 561 -21.70 18.48 2.15
C GLN A 561 -20.75 18.29 3.34
N GLY A 562 -19.68 19.09 3.38
CA GLY A 562 -18.72 19.09 4.48
C GLY A 562 -19.30 19.68 5.77
N VAL A 563 -18.60 19.47 6.89
CA VAL A 563 -19.01 20.00 8.22
C VAL A 563 -19.11 21.53 8.28
N ASN A 564 -18.45 22.23 7.36
CA ASN A 564 -18.54 23.68 7.19
C ASN A 564 -19.77 24.15 6.38
N GLY A 565 -20.66 23.23 6.00
CA GLY A 565 -21.89 23.51 5.24
C GLY A 565 -21.69 23.64 3.72
N VAL A 566 -20.45 23.52 3.24
CA VAL A 566 -20.11 23.68 1.83
C VAL A 566 -20.39 22.38 1.08
N THR A 567 -21.07 22.49 -0.05
CA THR A 567 -21.49 21.35 -0.89
C THR A 567 -20.61 21.25 -2.12
N GLN A 568 -20.11 20.05 -2.39
CA GLN A 568 -19.47 19.65 -3.62
C GLN A 568 -20.42 18.75 -4.41
N THR A 569 -20.59 19.02 -5.70
CA THR A 569 -21.43 18.23 -6.62
C THR A 569 -20.54 17.40 -7.54
N LEU A 570 -20.86 16.12 -7.69
CA LEU A 570 -20.13 15.14 -8.48
C LEU A 570 -21.01 14.63 -9.63
N THR A 571 -20.42 14.44 -10.81
CA THR A 571 -21.11 13.76 -11.92
C THR A 571 -20.23 12.68 -12.51
N TYR A 572 -20.87 11.62 -13.00
CA TYR A 572 -20.22 10.41 -13.50
C TYR A 572 -20.66 10.11 -14.92
N ASP A 573 -19.80 9.46 -15.71
CA ASP A 573 -20.20 8.91 -17.00
C ASP A 573 -20.95 7.56 -16.85
N ALA A 574 -21.35 7.00 -18.00
CA ALA A 574 -22.07 5.72 -18.06
C ALA A 574 -21.25 4.52 -17.54
N ARG A 575 -19.90 4.61 -17.54
CA ARG A 575 -19.00 3.60 -16.98
C ARG A 575 -18.68 3.86 -15.49
N GLY A 576 -19.20 4.94 -14.91
CA GLY A 576 -19.02 5.30 -13.51
C GLY A 576 -17.78 6.09 -13.16
N ARG A 577 -17.06 6.61 -14.16
CA ARG A 577 -15.88 7.46 -13.95
C ARG A 577 -16.33 8.89 -13.64
N LEU A 578 -15.65 9.57 -12.72
CA LEU A 578 -15.96 10.95 -12.34
C LEU A 578 -15.63 11.90 -13.50
N VAL A 579 -16.61 12.62 -14.05
CA VAL A 579 -16.38 13.58 -15.16
C VAL A 579 -16.42 15.04 -14.73
N SER A 580 -17.04 15.35 -13.58
CA SER A 580 -16.96 16.68 -12.99
C SER A 580 -17.02 16.67 -11.47
N SER A 581 -16.27 17.57 -10.85
CA SER A 581 -16.46 17.97 -9.45
C SER A 581 -16.67 19.48 -9.39
N THR A 582 -17.75 19.94 -8.78
CA THR A 582 -18.09 21.38 -8.69
C THR A 582 -18.22 21.78 -7.24
N GLY A 583 -17.35 22.69 -6.79
CA GLY A 583 -17.40 23.34 -5.48
C GLY A 583 -17.60 24.85 -5.60
N PRO A 584 -17.46 25.60 -4.49
CA PRO A 584 -17.50 27.06 -4.51
C PRO A 584 -16.46 27.71 -5.43
N GLU A 585 -15.30 27.06 -5.61
CA GLU A 585 -14.23 27.48 -6.52
C GLU A 585 -14.61 27.40 -8.00
N GLY A 586 -15.67 26.66 -8.32
CA GLY A 586 -16.13 26.33 -9.66
C GLY A 586 -15.94 24.84 -10.00
N THR A 587 -15.93 24.51 -11.29
CA THR A 587 -15.92 23.14 -11.77
C THR A 587 -14.52 22.69 -12.17
N THR A 588 -14.11 21.54 -11.65
CA THR A 588 -13.02 20.72 -12.20
C THR A 588 -13.62 19.66 -13.13
N ALA A 589 -13.17 19.62 -14.38
CA ALA A 589 -13.62 18.63 -15.38
C ALA A 589 -12.53 17.59 -15.64
N TYR A 590 -12.95 16.33 -15.77
CA TYR A 590 -12.09 15.18 -16.03
C TYR A 590 -12.50 14.53 -17.36
N ASN A 591 -11.54 14.34 -18.26
CA ASN A 591 -11.77 13.66 -19.52
C ASN A 591 -10.95 12.38 -19.56
N TYR A 592 -11.54 11.34 -20.13
CA TYR A 592 -10.90 10.04 -20.29
C TYR A 592 -10.76 9.71 -21.77
N ASP A 593 -9.79 8.89 -22.12
CA ASP A 593 -9.75 8.22 -23.41
C ASP A 593 -10.78 7.07 -23.49
N ALA A 594 -10.83 6.37 -24.63
CA ALA A 594 -11.77 5.27 -24.84
C ALA A 594 -11.50 4.07 -23.90
N VAL A 595 -10.24 3.89 -23.49
CA VAL A 595 -9.81 2.78 -22.62
C VAL A 595 -10.28 2.98 -21.19
N GLY A 596 -10.24 4.22 -20.69
CA GLY A 596 -10.38 4.44 -19.25
C GLY A 596 -9.42 5.45 -18.65
N LEU A 597 -8.37 5.82 -19.37
CA LEU A 597 -7.24 6.57 -18.83
C LEU A 597 -7.53 8.07 -18.87
N LEU A 598 -7.15 8.79 -17.81
CA LEU A 598 -7.39 10.24 -17.70
C LEU A 598 -6.59 10.97 -18.80
N SER A 599 -7.25 11.51 -19.82
CA SER A 599 -6.59 12.20 -20.94
C SER A 599 -6.37 13.68 -20.67
N SER A 600 -7.26 14.32 -19.88
CA SER A 600 -7.04 15.68 -19.40
C SER A 600 -7.86 16.04 -18.16
N LEU A 601 -7.38 17.05 -17.45
CA LEU A 601 -8.03 17.68 -16.31
C LEU A 601 -8.08 19.19 -16.56
N THR A 602 -9.26 19.82 -16.41
CA THR A 602 -9.40 21.28 -16.45
C THR A 602 -9.86 21.80 -15.10
N LYS A 603 -9.07 22.68 -14.48
CA LYS A 603 -9.36 23.31 -13.18
C LYS A 603 -10.37 24.46 -13.33
N PRO A 604 -10.98 24.94 -12.23
CA PRO A 604 -11.96 26.02 -12.29
C PRO A 604 -11.44 27.36 -12.82
N ASN A 605 -10.13 27.61 -12.71
CA ASN A 605 -9.49 28.78 -13.31
C ASN A 605 -9.22 28.64 -14.82
N GLY A 606 -9.62 27.53 -15.45
CA GLY A 606 -9.43 27.25 -16.87
C GLY A 606 -8.07 26.61 -17.22
N ALA A 607 -7.19 26.39 -16.24
CA ALA A 607 -5.93 25.69 -16.47
C ALA A 607 -6.19 24.22 -16.82
N THR A 608 -5.68 23.77 -17.96
CA THR A 608 -5.79 22.38 -18.42
C THR A 608 -4.43 21.68 -18.38
N VAL A 609 -4.42 20.45 -17.88
CA VAL A 609 -3.28 19.52 -17.97
C VAL A 609 -3.73 18.30 -18.78
N SER A 610 -2.91 17.84 -19.74
CA SER A 610 -3.20 16.64 -20.53
C SER A 610 -2.16 15.55 -20.29
N TYR A 611 -2.59 14.30 -20.40
CA TYR A 611 -1.77 13.11 -20.16
C TYR A 611 -1.77 12.22 -21.41
N GLU A 612 -0.63 11.60 -21.68
CA GLU A 612 -0.45 10.66 -22.78
C GLU A 612 0.10 9.33 -22.27
N TYR A 613 -0.44 8.24 -22.81
CA TYR A 613 -0.09 6.87 -22.43
C TYR A 613 0.42 6.11 -23.65
N ASP A 614 1.35 5.17 -23.42
CA ASP A 614 1.70 4.20 -24.45
C ASP A 614 0.61 3.11 -24.60
N ALA A 615 0.77 2.25 -25.61
CA ALA A 615 -0.19 1.17 -25.86
C ALA A 615 -0.24 0.09 -24.76
N ALA A 616 0.69 0.13 -23.80
CA ALA A 616 0.67 -0.70 -22.58
C ALA A 616 0.03 0.03 -21.39
N HIS A 617 -0.64 1.16 -21.66
CA HIS A 617 -1.38 2.00 -20.69
C HIS A 617 -0.47 2.66 -19.64
N ARG A 618 0.81 2.91 -19.98
CA ARG A 618 1.78 3.56 -19.08
C ARG A 618 1.93 5.03 -19.43
N LEU A 619 1.96 5.92 -18.43
CA LEU A 619 2.12 7.36 -18.63
C LEU A 619 3.49 7.67 -19.25
N VAL A 620 3.49 8.31 -20.43
CA VAL A 620 4.72 8.69 -21.15
C VAL A 620 4.85 10.20 -21.32
N ALA A 621 3.78 10.98 -21.15
CA ALA A 621 3.91 12.42 -21.08
C ALA A 621 2.79 13.14 -20.32
N GLU A 622 3.12 14.34 -19.84
CA GLU A 622 2.22 15.33 -19.28
C GLU A 622 2.48 16.69 -19.96
N THR A 623 1.42 17.42 -20.31
CA THR A 623 1.52 18.77 -20.87
C THR A 623 0.72 19.76 -20.04
N ASP A 624 1.34 20.87 -19.63
CA ASP A 624 0.69 21.93 -18.87
C ASP A 624 -0.14 22.88 -19.75
N ALA A 625 -0.83 23.83 -19.12
CA ALA A 625 -1.68 24.80 -19.81
C ALA A 625 -0.92 25.81 -20.69
N GLN A 626 0.41 25.86 -20.60
CA GLN A 626 1.28 26.68 -21.44
C GLN A 626 1.90 25.88 -22.60
N GLY A 627 1.65 24.57 -22.68
CA GLY A 627 2.23 23.69 -23.68
C GLY A 627 3.61 23.15 -23.31
N ASN A 628 4.11 23.43 -22.10
CA ASN A 628 5.33 22.79 -21.62
C ASN A 628 5.06 21.30 -21.39
N ARG A 629 6.01 20.45 -21.78
CA ARG A 629 5.84 18.99 -21.76
C ARG A 629 6.87 18.30 -20.88
N ARG A 630 6.44 17.37 -20.06
CA ARG A 630 7.28 16.40 -19.34
C ARG A 630 7.15 15.06 -20.05
N GLU A 631 8.27 14.50 -20.51
CA GLU A 631 8.31 13.22 -21.25
C GLU A 631 9.07 12.16 -20.46
N LEU A 632 8.59 10.93 -20.53
CA LEU A 632 9.22 9.75 -19.94
C LEU A 632 9.47 8.71 -21.03
N GLU A 633 10.71 8.21 -21.07
CA GLU A 633 11.03 6.96 -21.76
C GLU A 633 11.07 5.84 -20.73
N LEU A 634 10.22 4.82 -20.91
CA LEU A 634 10.11 3.68 -20.00
C LEU A 634 10.76 2.46 -20.63
N ASN A 635 11.53 1.69 -19.86
CA ASN A 635 11.95 0.36 -20.30
C ASN A 635 10.80 -0.66 -20.19
N ASP A 636 11.04 -1.90 -20.59
CA ASP A 636 9.99 -2.93 -20.62
C ASP A 636 9.49 -3.34 -19.23
N LEU A 637 10.20 -3.05 -18.12
CA LEU A 637 9.66 -3.21 -16.76
C LEU A 637 8.85 -1.98 -16.27
N GLY A 638 8.74 -0.92 -17.09
CA GLY A 638 8.07 0.32 -16.73
C GLY A 638 8.94 1.31 -15.95
N ASN A 639 10.24 1.05 -15.81
CA ASN A 639 11.15 1.98 -15.14
C ASN A 639 11.49 3.17 -16.06
N PRO A 640 11.46 4.43 -15.57
CA PRO A 640 11.77 5.61 -16.39
C PRO A 640 13.28 5.74 -16.63
N VAL A 641 13.75 5.34 -17.81
CA VAL A 641 15.17 5.38 -18.21
C VAL A 641 15.63 6.76 -18.68
N GLU A 642 14.70 7.60 -19.12
CA GLU A 642 14.97 8.99 -19.45
C GLU A 642 13.76 9.87 -19.10
N GLU A 643 14.04 11.08 -18.62
CA GLU A 643 13.04 12.10 -18.40
C GLU A 643 13.50 13.41 -19.04
N ARG A 644 12.61 14.07 -19.80
CA ARG A 644 12.86 15.36 -20.45
C ARG A 644 11.80 16.37 -20.07
N LEU A 645 12.23 17.60 -19.82
CA LEU A 645 11.32 18.75 -19.75
C LEU A 645 11.53 19.60 -21.00
N LEU A 646 10.44 19.85 -21.73
CA LEU A 646 10.42 20.59 -22.98
C LEU A 646 9.57 21.85 -22.83
N ASP A 647 9.99 22.91 -23.50
CA ASP A 647 9.15 24.09 -23.64
C ASP A 647 8.05 23.90 -24.69
N ALA A 648 7.15 24.87 -24.78
CA ALA A 648 6.04 24.87 -25.75
C ALA A 648 6.47 24.80 -27.23
N LEU A 649 7.76 25.01 -27.55
CA LEU A 649 8.32 24.85 -28.89
C LEU A 649 8.93 23.46 -29.12
N GLY A 650 8.86 22.57 -28.12
CA GLY A 650 9.46 21.24 -28.17
C GLY A 650 10.99 21.24 -27.96
N GLN A 651 11.57 22.29 -27.38
CA GLN A 651 13.00 22.30 -27.06
C GLN A 651 13.24 21.70 -25.68
N THR A 652 14.15 20.73 -25.59
CA THR A 652 14.60 20.19 -24.30
C THR A 652 15.32 21.26 -23.48
N ARG A 653 14.82 21.49 -22.27
CA ARG A 653 15.39 22.42 -21.28
C ARG A 653 16.02 21.71 -20.09
N TRP A 654 15.59 20.49 -19.81
CA TRP A 654 16.17 19.63 -18.78
C TRP A 654 16.14 18.17 -19.20
N ILE A 655 17.15 17.39 -18.80
CA ILE A 655 17.22 15.95 -19.08
C ILE A 655 17.98 15.18 -17.98
N GLU A 656 17.44 14.04 -17.58
CA GLU A 656 18.07 13.07 -16.68
C GLU A 656 17.93 11.66 -17.25
N ARG A 657 18.97 10.84 -17.08
CA ARG A 657 18.98 9.43 -17.50
C ARG A 657 19.22 8.51 -16.32
N ARG A 658 18.56 7.35 -16.37
CA ARG A 658 18.60 6.35 -15.32
C ARG A 658 18.92 4.99 -15.93
N ILE A 659 19.79 4.25 -15.27
CA ILE A 659 20.12 2.87 -15.63
C ILE A 659 19.60 1.97 -14.53
N PHE A 660 18.80 0.98 -14.91
CA PHE A 660 18.31 -0.06 -14.01
C PHE A 660 18.98 -1.38 -14.35
N ASN A 661 19.21 -2.23 -13.35
CA ASN A 661 19.61 -3.60 -13.60
C ASN A 661 18.41 -4.44 -14.06
N GLU A 662 18.67 -5.72 -14.34
CA GLU A 662 17.72 -6.65 -14.92
C GLU A 662 16.53 -6.98 -14.00
N ILE A 663 16.62 -6.67 -12.70
CA ILE A 663 15.52 -6.80 -11.72
C ILE A 663 14.83 -5.46 -11.38
N GLY A 664 15.19 -4.38 -12.08
CA GLY A 664 14.57 -3.07 -11.92
C GLY A 664 15.14 -2.22 -10.78
N TRP A 665 16.30 -2.55 -10.23
CA TRP A 665 16.98 -1.70 -9.25
C TRP A 665 17.80 -0.61 -9.95
N LEU A 666 17.66 0.62 -9.46
CA LEU A 666 18.36 1.79 -10.00
C LEU A 666 19.88 1.65 -9.78
N SER A 667 20.64 1.40 -10.83
CA SER A 667 22.10 1.24 -10.76
C SER A 667 22.84 2.57 -10.86
N SER A 668 22.32 3.51 -11.66
CA SER A 668 22.91 4.85 -11.76
C SER A 668 21.93 5.90 -12.25
N VAL A 669 22.19 7.16 -11.90
CA VAL A 669 21.55 8.34 -12.47
C VAL A 669 22.64 9.22 -13.07
N SER A 670 22.43 9.70 -14.28
CA SER A 670 23.33 10.66 -14.93
C SER A 670 22.57 11.89 -15.40
N ASP A 671 23.20 13.04 -15.17
CA ASP A 671 22.71 14.33 -15.63
C ASP A 671 22.92 14.54 -17.15
N ALA A 672 22.59 15.73 -17.66
CA ALA A 672 22.74 16.07 -19.07
C ALA A 672 24.20 16.07 -19.58
N TYR A 673 25.17 16.09 -18.66
CA TYR A 673 26.62 16.18 -18.92
C TYR A 673 27.35 14.87 -18.60
N SER A 674 26.60 13.78 -18.39
CA SER A 674 27.15 12.46 -18.02
C SER A 674 27.87 12.43 -16.66
N ASN A 675 27.62 13.40 -15.76
CA ASN A 675 28.01 13.25 -14.37
C ASN A 675 27.10 12.19 -13.75
N GLN A 676 27.68 11.09 -13.27
CA GLN A 676 26.95 9.89 -12.89
C GLN A 676 27.08 9.59 -11.39
N SER A 677 25.94 9.46 -10.71
CA SER A 677 25.87 8.82 -9.39
C SER A 677 25.56 7.34 -9.55
N SER A 678 26.19 6.47 -8.76
CA SER A 678 25.95 5.02 -8.78
C SER A 678 25.45 4.50 -7.44
N PHE A 679 24.61 3.47 -7.49
CA PHE A 679 23.96 2.86 -6.33
C PHE A 679 24.24 1.35 -6.33
N SER A 680 24.43 0.77 -5.15
CA SER A 680 24.60 -0.68 -4.97
C SER A 680 23.71 -1.19 -3.85
N TYR A 681 23.22 -2.42 -3.99
CA TYR A 681 22.26 -3.03 -3.10
C TYR A 681 22.76 -4.37 -2.55
N ASP A 682 22.18 -4.82 -1.44
CA ASP A 682 22.32 -6.21 -0.99
C ASP A 682 21.31 -7.15 -1.70
N VAL A 683 21.29 -8.42 -1.29
CA VAL A 683 20.45 -9.48 -1.88
C VAL A 683 18.93 -9.31 -1.69
N VAL A 684 18.50 -8.34 -0.88
CA VAL A 684 17.08 -8.04 -0.64
C VAL A 684 16.72 -6.58 -0.95
N ALA A 685 17.52 -5.92 -1.80
CA ALA A 685 17.31 -4.54 -2.27
C ALA A 685 17.56 -3.43 -1.24
N ASN A 686 18.32 -3.67 -0.17
CA ASN A 686 18.76 -2.57 0.69
C ASN A 686 19.93 -1.82 0.05
N LEU A 687 19.84 -0.49 -0.06
CA LEU A 687 20.93 0.34 -0.57
C LEU A 687 22.14 0.27 0.38
N ILE A 688 23.24 -0.38 -0.03
CA ILE A 688 24.46 -0.51 0.79
C ILE A 688 25.53 0.53 0.45
N GLN A 689 25.43 1.16 -0.73
CA GLN A 689 26.40 2.15 -1.18
C GLN A 689 25.79 3.15 -2.17
N GLU A 690 26.12 4.42 -2.00
CA GLU A 690 25.86 5.48 -2.97
C GLU A 690 27.18 6.22 -3.23
N THR A 691 27.53 6.40 -4.51
CA THR A 691 28.74 7.09 -4.94
C THR A 691 28.36 8.24 -5.86
N SER A 692 28.78 9.45 -5.50
CA SER A 692 28.62 10.68 -6.29
C SER A 692 29.50 10.70 -7.55
N PRO A 693 29.26 11.62 -8.51
CA PRO A 693 30.10 11.78 -9.70
C PRO A 693 31.58 12.04 -9.40
N SER A 694 31.90 12.67 -8.28
CA SER A 694 33.29 12.92 -7.85
C SER A 694 33.93 11.74 -7.09
N GLY A 695 33.22 10.61 -6.94
CA GLY A 695 33.70 9.41 -6.24
C GLY A 695 33.49 9.42 -4.72
N ASN A 696 32.89 10.47 -4.15
CA ASN A 696 32.56 10.51 -2.73
C ASN A 696 31.45 9.49 -2.44
N THR A 697 31.66 8.65 -1.42
CA THR A 697 30.84 7.46 -1.18
C THR A 697 30.22 7.44 0.21
N HIS A 698 28.90 7.29 0.27
CA HIS A 698 28.17 6.88 1.47
C HIS A 698 28.01 5.36 1.49
N SER A 699 28.13 4.74 2.66
CA SER A 699 27.84 3.31 2.82
C SER A 699 26.93 3.04 4.01
N TYR A 700 26.14 1.98 3.90
CA TYR A 700 25.08 1.63 4.83
C TYR A 700 25.19 0.17 5.28
N LYS A 701 24.79 -0.10 6.52
CA LYS A 701 24.62 -1.47 7.02
C LYS A 701 23.22 -1.66 7.56
N TYR A 702 22.75 -2.89 7.47
CA TYR A 702 21.42 -3.31 7.88
C TYR A 702 21.53 -4.47 8.88
N ASP A 703 20.53 -4.61 9.75
CA ASP A 703 20.34 -5.83 10.53
C ASP A 703 19.56 -6.89 9.72
N GLY A 704 19.24 -8.00 10.38
CA GLY A 704 18.45 -9.08 9.80
C GLY A 704 16.99 -8.75 9.52
N PHE A 705 16.49 -7.58 9.94
CA PHE A 705 15.14 -7.12 9.60
C PHE A 705 15.15 -6.05 8.52
N HIS A 706 16.30 -5.86 7.87
CA HIS A 706 16.50 -4.85 6.84
C HIS A 706 16.32 -3.42 7.38
N HIS A 707 16.59 -3.22 8.68
CA HIS A 707 16.64 -1.90 9.28
C HIS A 707 18.08 -1.37 9.28
N ARG A 708 18.26 -0.10 8.88
CA ARG A 708 19.59 0.50 8.75
C ARG A 708 20.24 0.71 10.11
N THR A 709 21.32 -0.01 10.41
CA THR A 709 22.07 0.05 11.68
C THR A 709 23.29 0.97 11.64
N GLN A 710 23.80 1.28 10.45
CA GLN A 710 24.98 2.13 10.28
C GLN A 710 24.89 2.99 9.03
N THR A 711 25.34 4.23 9.11
CA THR A 711 25.69 5.09 7.97
C THR A 711 27.13 5.55 8.13
N THR A 712 27.93 5.37 7.09
CA THR A 712 29.29 5.89 7.01
C THR A 712 29.36 6.93 5.89
N ASP A 713 29.79 8.15 6.22
CA ASP A 713 29.96 9.24 5.27
C ASP A 713 31.27 9.10 4.45
N PRO A 714 31.44 9.87 3.36
CA PRO A 714 32.67 9.93 2.56
C PRO A 714 33.95 10.28 3.33
N LEU A 715 33.86 10.86 4.53
CA LEU A 715 34.99 11.16 5.41
C LEU A 715 35.27 10.03 6.43
N GLY A 716 34.59 8.89 6.29
CA GLY A 716 34.71 7.71 7.15
C GLY A 716 34.03 7.88 8.52
N LYS A 717 33.15 8.86 8.69
CA LYS A 717 32.46 9.15 9.94
C LYS A 717 31.18 8.33 10.05
N VAL A 718 30.92 7.79 11.25
CA VAL A 718 29.92 6.75 11.44
C VAL A 718 28.78 7.24 12.33
N THR A 719 27.54 7.13 11.84
CA THR A 719 26.34 7.18 12.68
C THR A 719 25.80 5.77 12.84
N GLN A 720 25.49 5.36 14.07
CA GLN A 720 24.91 4.03 14.35
C GLN A 720 23.51 4.16 14.95
N VAL A 721 22.60 3.28 14.54
CA VAL A 721 21.23 3.17 15.06
C VAL A 721 21.03 1.75 15.57
N LEU A 722 20.52 1.61 16.78
CA LEU A 722 20.12 0.32 17.34
C LEU A 722 18.63 0.27 17.59
N TYR A 723 18.04 -0.86 17.19
CA TYR A 723 16.63 -1.18 17.30
C TYR A 723 16.40 -2.20 18.41
N LYS A 724 15.22 -2.14 19.03
CA LYS A 724 14.68 -3.26 19.79
C LYS A 724 14.10 -4.29 18.81
N ASP A 725 13.82 -5.49 19.31
CA ASP A 725 13.13 -6.56 18.58
C ASP A 725 11.74 -6.13 18.05
N THR A 726 11.14 -5.08 18.64
CA THR A 726 9.90 -4.46 18.15
C THR A 726 10.08 -3.53 16.94
N GLY A 727 11.31 -3.29 16.50
CA GLY A 727 11.64 -2.30 15.47
C GLY A 727 11.83 -0.88 16.00
N ASP A 728 11.61 -0.63 17.29
CA ASP A 728 11.77 0.71 17.88
C ASP A 728 13.24 1.10 18.04
N VAL A 729 13.62 2.30 17.58
CA VAL A 729 14.98 2.84 17.80
C VAL A 729 15.17 3.13 19.28
N TYR A 730 16.07 2.43 19.98
CA TYR A 730 16.35 2.72 21.40
C TYR A 730 17.66 3.46 21.64
N ARG A 731 18.56 3.50 20.65
CA ARG A 731 19.84 4.20 20.75
C ARG A 731 20.34 4.70 19.39
N VAL A 732 20.78 5.96 19.36
CA VAL A 732 21.53 6.54 18.23
C VAL A 732 22.90 6.97 18.73
N SER A 733 23.96 6.54 18.05
CA SER A 733 25.32 7.04 18.22
C SER A 733 25.66 7.98 17.08
N ASP A 734 26.05 9.20 17.41
CA ASP A 734 26.52 10.15 16.39
C ASP A 734 28.01 9.91 16.01
N PRO A 735 28.54 10.63 15.02
CA PRO A 735 29.93 10.50 14.60
C PRO A 735 31.02 10.87 15.60
N ARG A 736 30.65 11.45 16.75
CA ARG A 736 31.54 11.70 17.90
C ARG A 736 31.29 10.68 19.02
N SER A 737 30.62 9.57 18.72
CA SER A 737 30.28 8.48 19.64
C SER A 737 29.41 8.91 20.82
N ARG A 738 28.63 9.98 20.69
CA ARG A 738 27.67 10.37 21.72
C ARG A 738 26.35 9.67 21.51
N LEU A 739 25.68 9.36 22.61
CA LEU A 739 24.55 8.44 22.62
C LEU A 739 23.26 9.16 23.00
N THR A 740 22.28 9.13 22.11
CA THR A 740 20.89 9.50 22.41
C THR A 740 20.08 8.23 22.63
N TYR A 741 19.31 8.16 23.72
CA TYR A 741 18.47 7.00 24.06
C TYR A 741 17.00 7.33 23.99
N TYR A 742 16.20 6.33 23.64
CA TYR A 742 14.74 6.41 23.60
C TYR A 742 14.11 5.26 24.39
N SER A 743 13.11 5.60 25.20
CA SER A 743 12.26 4.64 25.91
C SER A 743 10.85 4.72 25.36
N TYR A 744 10.13 3.59 25.37
CA TYR A 744 8.79 3.45 24.81
C TYR A 744 7.87 2.75 25.80
N ASN A 745 6.59 3.07 25.77
CA ASN A 745 5.55 2.24 26.39
C ASN A 745 5.16 1.08 25.45
N GLY A 746 4.24 0.21 25.89
CA GLY A 746 3.80 -0.92 25.07
C GLY A 746 2.94 -0.57 23.86
N PHE A 747 2.47 0.68 23.74
CA PHE A 747 1.75 1.17 22.57
C PHE A 747 2.69 1.67 21.46
N GLY A 748 4.01 1.68 21.68
CA GLY A 748 5.00 2.19 20.73
C GLY A 748 5.26 3.70 20.86
N GLU A 749 4.80 4.32 21.95
CA GLU A 749 4.92 5.77 22.15
C GLU A 749 6.16 6.11 22.96
N VAL A 750 6.90 7.15 22.55
CA VAL A 750 8.14 7.56 23.22
C VAL A 750 7.82 8.15 24.59
N THR A 751 8.29 7.52 25.66
CA THR A 751 8.11 7.98 27.05
C THR A 751 9.31 8.75 27.60
N GLN A 752 10.49 8.58 27.00
CA GLN A 752 11.68 9.31 27.39
C GLN A 752 12.66 9.46 26.23
N VAL A 753 13.26 10.65 26.12
CA VAL A 753 14.42 10.92 25.26
C VAL A 753 15.57 11.39 26.14
N ARG A 754 16.72 10.72 26.08
CA ARG A 754 17.95 11.16 26.78
C ARG A 754 18.98 11.58 25.74
N SER A 755 19.08 12.87 25.51
CA SER A 755 20.06 13.47 24.59
C SER A 755 21.23 14.08 25.36
N PRO A 756 22.47 13.91 24.90
CA PRO A 756 23.61 14.66 25.43
C PRO A 756 23.43 16.18 25.27
N ASP A 757 22.76 16.62 24.19
CA ASP A 757 22.66 18.03 23.79
C ASP A 757 21.53 18.78 24.51
N THR A 758 20.44 18.09 24.84
CA THR A 758 19.23 18.69 25.46
C THR A 758 18.86 18.07 26.81
N GLY A 759 19.63 17.10 27.30
CA GLY A 759 19.34 16.35 28.53
C GLY A 759 18.18 15.36 28.38
N THR A 760 17.57 15.00 29.52
CA THR A 760 16.43 14.07 29.59
C THR A 760 15.10 14.80 29.39
N THR A 761 14.26 14.32 28.49
CA THR A 761 12.86 14.71 28.35
C THR A 761 11.96 13.51 28.63
N ASP A 762 11.04 13.63 29.58
CA ASP A 762 10.01 12.63 29.87
C ASP A 762 8.68 13.04 29.21
N ILE A 763 7.93 12.08 28.67
CA ILE A 763 6.68 12.30 27.94
C ILE A 763 5.62 11.31 28.45
N THR A 764 4.41 11.80 28.69
CA THR A 764 3.24 10.96 29.05
C THR A 764 2.13 11.16 28.04
N TYR A 765 1.20 10.20 27.97
CA TYR A 765 0.09 10.19 27.03
C TYR A 765 -1.24 9.98 27.75
N ASP A 766 -2.32 10.46 27.14
CA ASP A 766 -3.70 10.16 27.58
C ASP A 766 -4.20 8.80 27.03
N GLU A 767 -5.48 8.50 27.27
CA GLU A 767 -6.12 7.25 26.86
C GLU A 767 -6.25 7.11 25.33
N ALA A 768 -6.26 8.21 24.58
CA ALA A 768 -6.27 8.21 23.11
C ALA A 768 -4.86 8.16 22.49
N GLY A 769 -3.81 8.38 23.29
CA GLY A 769 -2.44 8.48 22.79
C GLY A 769 -2.01 9.89 22.41
N ASN A 770 -2.76 10.92 22.85
CA ASN A 770 -2.31 12.29 22.74
C ASN A 770 -1.27 12.59 23.82
N VAL A 771 -0.29 13.45 23.53
CA VAL A 771 0.72 13.84 24.53
C VAL A 771 0.04 14.58 25.68
N ALA A 772 0.04 14.01 26.88
CA ALA A 772 -0.56 14.63 28.06
C ALA A 772 0.43 15.57 28.76
N THR A 773 1.69 15.16 28.92
CA THR A 773 2.73 16.02 29.51
C THR A 773 4.09 15.83 28.83
N ARG A 774 4.90 16.89 28.86
CA ARG A 774 6.31 16.87 28.47
C ARG A 774 7.15 17.57 29.54
N LYS A 775 8.06 16.84 30.17
CA LYS A 775 8.97 17.36 31.19
C LYS A 775 10.40 17.41 30.66
N THR A 776 11.00 18.59 30.63
CA THR A 776 12.35 18.83 30.09
C THR A 776 13.45 18.58 31.14
N ALA A 777 14.72 18.63 30.71
CA ALA A 777 15.88 18.38 31.58
C ALA A 777 16.06 19.41 32.70
N LYS A 778 15.50 20.63 32.52
CA LYS A 778 15.40 21.67 33.55
C LYS A 778 14.31 21.38 34.61
N GLY A 779 13.57 20.29 34.46
CA GLY A 779 12.45 19.91 35.34
C GLY A 779 11.14 20.65 35.07
N GLN A 780 11.08 21.45 33.99
CA GLN A 780 9.87 22.17 33.57
C GLN A 780 8.91 21.23 32.86
N THR A 781 7.64 21.24 33.26
CA THR A 781 6.59 20.40 32.69
C THR A 781 5.59 21.25 31.92
N THR A 782 5.32 20.90 30.67
CA THR A 782 4.18 21.42 29.89
C THR A 782 3.11 20.34 29.84
N SER A 783 1.88 20.69 30.18
CA SER A 783 0.70 19.84 30.08
C SER A 783 -0.16 20.26 28.89
N TYR A 784 -0.84 19.31 28.27
CA TYR A 784 -1.69 19.54 27.11
C TYR A 784 -3.08 18.93 27.36
N SER A 785 -4.11 19.59 26.87
CA SER A 785 -5.49 19.08 26.89
C SER A 785 -6.11 19.12 25.50
N TYR A 786 -7.12 18.27 25.28
CA TYR A 786 -7.68 17.99 23.97
C TYR A 786 -9.22 17.96 24.02
N ASP A 787 -9.86 18.40 22.95
CA ASP A 787 -11.30 18.22 22.76
C ASP A 787 -11.68 16.78 22.37
N ALA A 788 -12.97 16.52 22.17
CA ALA A 788 -13.50 15.20 21.80
C ALA A 788 -13.00 14.64 20.46
N LEU A 789 -12.43 15.47 19.58
CA LEU A 789 -11.82 15.05 18.30
C LEU A 789 -10.31 14.89 18.41
N ASN A 790 -9.77 14.89 19.63
CA ASN A 790 -8.33 14.81 19.91
C ASN A 790 -7.53 16.00 19.35
N ARG A 791 -8.15 17.18 19.23
CA ARG A 791 -7.46 18.42 18.86
C ARG A 791 -7.01 19.16 20.11
N ILE A 792 -5.78 19.65 20.12
CA ILE A 792 -5.21 20.40 21.25
C ILE A 792 -6.02 21.67 21.51
N ILE A 793 -6.50 21.87 22.74
CA ILE A 793 -7.23 23.09 23.17
C ILE A 793 -6.42 23.93 24.17
N GLU A 794 -5.44 23.34 24.87
CA GLU A 794 -4.56 24.06 25.79
C GLU A 794 -3.14 23.47 25.79
N ALA A 795 -2.14 24.33 25.88
CA ALA A 795 -0.79 23.99 26.31
C ALA A 795 -0.36 24.91 27.47
N SER A 796 -0.09 24.32 28.64
CA SER A 796 0.17 25.08 29.87
C SER A 796 1.41 24.57 30.60
N SER A 797 2.28 25.47 31.05
CA SER A 797 3.44 25.13 31.87
C SER A 797 3.16 25.10 33.37
N GLY A 798 2.03 25.65 33.81
CA GLY A 798 1.71 25.85 35.23
C GLY A 798 2.64 26.79 35.98
N VAL A 799 3.57 27.47 35.29
CA VAL A 799 4.52 28.41 35.91
C VAL A 799 3.81 29.75 36.16
N ALA A 800 3.87 30.23 37.41
CA ALA A 800 3.23 31.48 37.80
C ALA A 800 3.77 32.67 36.95
N GLY A 801 2.84 33.40 36.32
CA GLY A 801 3.17 34.53 35.43
C GLY A 801 3.30 34.16 33.95
N GLU A 802 3.23 32.87 33.59
CA GLU A 802 3.13 32.42 32.21
C GLU A 802 1.68 31.98 31.92
N SER A 803 1.02 32.65 30.97
CA SER A 803 -0.33 32.26 30.54
C SER A 803 -0.29 30.96 29.72
N PRO A 804 -1.32 30.11 29.81
CA PRO A 804 -1.48 28.98 28.89
C PRO A 804 -1.66 29.48 27.45
N ILE A 805 -1.29 28.64 26.49
CA ILE A 805 -1.68 28.83 25.09
C ILE A 805 -3.01 28.11 24.89
N LEU A 806 -4.06 28.85 24.51
CA LEU A 806 -5.38 28.32 24.25
C LEU A 806 -5.62 28.25 22.74
N TYR A 807 -6.21 27.16 22.28
CA TYR A 807 -6.56 26.93 20.88
C TYR A 807 -8.08 26.78 20.77
N GLY A 808 -8.71 27.65 19.98
CA GLY A 808 -10.13 27.57 19.66
C GLY A 808 -10.36 26.96 18.28
N TYR A 809 -11.41 26.16 18.16
CA TYR A 809 -11.88 25.57 16.91
C TYR A 809 -13.37 25.81 16.77
N ASP A 810 -13.87 25.72 15.54
CA ASP A 810 -15.30 25.63 15.24
C ASP A 810 -16.14 26.80 15.77
N GLU A 811 -15.49 27.93 16.09
CA GLU A 811 -16.19 29.13 16.56
C GLU A 811 -17.18 29.59 15.48
N ALA A 812 -18.46 29.64 15.81
CA ALA A 812 -19.52 30.04 14.87
C ALA A 812 -19.35 31.47 14.31
N THR A 813 -18.55 32.30 14.98
CA THR A 813 -18.16 33.64 14.54
C THR A 813 -17.09 33.63 13.45
N SER A 814 -16.40 32.51 13.23
CA SER A 814 -15.42 32.30 12.16
C SER A 814 -16.13 31.76 10.92
N PRO A 815 -16.18 32.51 9.80
CA PRO A 815 -16.75 32.03 8.55
C PRO A 815 -16.08 30.73 8.10
N TYR A 816 -16.89 29.70 7.84
CA TYR A 816 -16.45 28.36 7.44
C TYR A 816 -15.41 27.73 8.40
N GLY A 817 -15.38 28.16 9.67
CA GLY A 817 -14.42 27.70 10.68
C GLY A 817 -14.73 26.33 11.29
N MET A 818 -15.90 25.74 11.00
CA MET A 818 -16.26 24.40 11.46
C MET A 818 -15.29 23.34 10.90
N GLY A 819 -14.75 22.50 11.77
CA GLY A 819 -13.70 21.54 11.48
C GLY A 819 -12.28 22.12 11.45
N ARG A 820 -12.07 23.40 11.82
CA ARG A 820 -10.80 24.13 11.63
C ARG A 820 -10.39 24.94 12.86
N LEU A 821 -9.10 25.29 12.94
CA LEU A 821 -8.57 26.19 13.97
C LEU A 821 -9.11 27.60 13.74
N THR A 822 -9.80 28.17 14.71
CA THR A 822 -10.44 29.50 14.61
C THR A 822 -9.77 30.54 15.49
N SER A 823 -9.07 30.13 16.55
CA SER A 823 -8.30 31.08 17.37
C SER A 823 -7.10 30.46 18.07
N VAL A 824 -6.11 31.29 18.39
CA VAL A 824 -4.99 30.97 19.30
C VAL A 824 -4.74 32.16 20.22
N ASP A 825 -4.90 31.98 21.52
CA ASP A 825 -4.51 32.95 22.56
C ASP A 825 -3.22 32.48 23.23
N ASP A 826 -2.15 33.25 23.12
CA ASP A 826 -0.84 32.94 23.71
C ASP A 826 -0.51 33.78 24.96
N GLY A 827 -1.51 34.48 25.50
CA GLY A 827 -1.36 35.40 26.63
C GLY A 827 -0.81 36.78 26.26
N ASN A 828 -0.29 36.98 25.04
CA ASN A 828 0.14 38.28 24.52
C ASN A 828 -0.87 38.89 23.53
N GLY A 829 -1.94 38.16 23.23
CA GLY A 829 -3.01 38.55 22.34
C GLY A 829 -3.69 37.34 21.72
N VAL A 830 -4.87 37.57 21.14
CA VAL A 830 -5.67 36.52 20.50
C VAL A 830 -5.50 36.63 18.99
N ARG A 831 -5.12 35.53 18.34
CA ARG A 831 -5.20 35.41 16.88
C ARG A 831 -6.50 34.73 16.50
N ARG A 832 -7.16 35.24 15.48
CA ARG A 832 -8.43 34.72 14.96
C ARG A 832 -8.30 34.45 13.48
N TYR A 833 -8.77 33.29 13.04
CA TYR A 833 -8.73 32.84 11.66
C TYR A 833 -10.14 32.77 11.10
N GLY A 834 -10.30 33.14 9.83
CA GLY A 834 -11.52 32.90 9.06
C GLY A 834 -11.17 32.29 7.72
N TYR A 835 -12.08 31.49 7.17
CA TYR A 835 -11.84 30.71 5.98
C TYR A 835 -12.78 31.13 4.84
N THR A 836 -12.36 30.83 3.62
CA THR A 836 -13.19 30.87 2.42
C THR A 836 -14.11 29.64 2.39
N PRO A 837 -15.20 29.62 1.61
CA PRO A 837 -16.03 28.42 1.42
C PRO A 837 -15.21 27.18 1.02
N GLU A 838 -14.19 27.36 0.19
CA GLU A 838 -13.26 26.32 -0.29
C GLU A 838 -12.36 25.78 0.84
N GLY A 839 -12.33 26.48 1.99
CA GLY A 839 -11.54 26.10 3.15
C GLY A 839 -10.14 26.70 3.18
N TRP A 840 -9.79 27.61 2.25
CA TRP A 840 -8.55 28.37 2.30
C TRP A 840 -8.61 29.48 3.35
N LEU A 841 -7.47 29.86 3.94
CA LEU A 841 -7.42 30.93 4.95
C LEU A 841 -7.82 32.27 4.31
N ALA A 842 -8.97 32.84 4.67
CA ALA A 842 -9.44 34.13 4.15
C ALA A 842 -8.80 35.30 4.90
N TYR A 843 -8.62 35.17 6.22
CA TYR A 843 -7.94 36.17 7.02
C TYR A 843 -7.34 35.60 8.30
N GLU A 844 -6.33 36.30 8.81
CA GLU A 844 -5.80 36.18 10.17
C GLU A 844 -5.88 37.56 10.84
N THR A 845 -6.49 37.65 12.02
CA THR A 845 -6.55 38.88 12.83
C THR A 845 -5.81 38.68 14.14
N TRP A 846 -4.85 39.54 14.45
CA TRP A 846 -4.17 39.54 15.74
C TRP A 846 -4.66 40.70 16.61
N GLU A 847 -5.35 40.36 17.70
CA GLU A 847 -5.87 41.28 18.70
C GLU A 847 -4.86 41.39 19.85
N THR A 848 -4.13 42.49 19.94
CA THR A 848 -3.08 42.69 20.94
C THR A 848 -3.00 44.15 21.39
N HIS A 849 -2.81 44.40 22.69
CA HIS A 849 -2.64 45.76 23.26
C HIS A 849 -3.71 46.78 22.81
N GLY A 850 -4.97 46.34 22.64
CA GLY A 850 -6.07 47.19 22.17
C GLY A 850 -6.05 47.52 20.67
N GLN A 851 -5.15 46.90 19.90
CA GLN A 851 -5.08 46.98 18.45
C GLN A 851 -5.55 45.68 17.80
N SER A 852 -6.15 45.78 16.62
CA SER A 852 -6.52 44.64 15.78
C SER A 852 -5.77 44.75 14.47
N LEU A 853 -4.92 43.76 14.20
CA LEU A 853 -4.05 43.71 13.03
C LEU A 853 -4.48 42.57 12.12
N THR A 854 -5.22 42.89 11.05
CA THR A 854 -5.77 41.89 10.13
C THR A 854 -4.94 41.77 8.85
N THR A 855 -4.57 40.53 8.52
CA THR A 855 -4.06 40.15 7.19
C THR A 855 -5.13 39.37 6.45
N GLN A 856 -5.44 39.74 5.20
CA GLN A 856 -6.45 39.07 4.37
C GLN A 856 -5.81 38.44 3.14
N TYR A 857 -6.39 37.34 2.66
CA TYR A 857 -5.91 36.58 1.51
C TYR A 857 -7.04 36.42 0.49
N GLN A 858 -6.69 36.48 -0.79
CA GLN A 858 -7.56 36.18 -1.92
C GLN A 858 -6.89 35.13 -2.80
N TYR A 859 -7.71 34.28 -3.42
CA TYR A 859 -7.27 33.14 -4.21
C TYR A 859 -7.94 33.16 -5.59
N ASP A 860 -7.37 32.43 -6.54
CA ASP A 860 -8.04 32.07 -7.79
C ASP A 860 -8.87 30.77 -7.64
N GLY A 861 -9.55 30.34 -8.71
CA GLY A 861 -10.33 29.09 -8.72
C GLY A 861 -9.49 27.80 -8.62
N ALA A 862 -8.16 27.88 -8.57
CA ALA A 862 -7.27 26.75 -8.35
C ALA A 862 -6.61 26.77 -6.96
N GLY A 863 -7.00 27.70 -6.08
CA GLY A 863 -6.46 27.82 -4.73
C GLY A 863 -5.11 28.50 -4.64
N LEU A 864 -4.70 29.22 -5.69
CA LEU A 864 -3.47 29.99 -5.71
C LEU A 864 -3.72 31.40 -5.20
N ILE A 865 -2.87 31.89 -4.30
CA ILE A 865 -2.98 33.27 -3.78
C ILE A 865 -2.81 34.28 -4.92
N THR A 866 -3.77 35.19 -5.03
CA THR A 866 -3.82 36.33 -5.96
C THR A 866 -3.60 37.66 -5.26
N LYS A 867 -3.96 37.79 -3.98
CA LYS A 867 -3.75 39.03 -3.19
C LYS A 867 -3.55 38.75 -1.70
N ILE A 868 -2.64 39.50 -1.08
CA ILE A 868 -2.49 39.61 0.38
C ILE A 868 -2.69 41.07 0.78
N THR A 869 -3.58 41.36 1.73
CA THR A 869 -3.79 42.69 2.30
C THR A 869 -3.27 42.71 3.73
N TYR A 870 -2.24 43.50 4.01
CA TYR A 870 -1.61 43.59 5.33
C TYR A 870 -2.32 44.59 6.26
N PRO A 871 -2.10 44.54 7.58
CA PRO A 871 -2.74 45.43 8.55
C PRO A 871 -2.50 46.93 8.29
N SER A 872 -1.42 47.27 7.57
CA SER A 872 -1.11 48.64 7.15
C SER A 872 -1.99 49.18 6.02
N GLY A 873 -2.91 48.37 5.49
CA GLY A 873 -3.67 48.65 4.28
C GLY A 873 -2.84 48.48 3.00
N ARG A 874 -1.60 47.98 3.10
CA ARG A 874 -0.78 47.64 1.92
C ARG A 874 -1.28 46.33 1.33
N GLU A 875 -1.54 46.33 0.04
CA GLU A 875 -1.89 45.14 -0.73
C GLU A 875 -0.66 44.66 -1.51
N VAL A 876 -0.50 43.34 -1.64
CA VAL A 876 0.46 42.68 -2.53
C VAL A 876 -0.32 41.72 -3.42
N SER A 877 -0.29 41.94 -4.73
CA SER A 877 -0.98 41.12 -5.72
C SER A 877 -0.01 40.26 -6.52
N TYR A 878 -0.46 39.07 -6.89
CA TYR A 878 0.26 38.09 -7.69
C TYR A 878 -0.53 37.83 -8.97
N THR A 879 0.00 38.28 -10.11
CA THR A 879 -0.56 37.94 -11.43
C THR A 879 0.07 36.63 -11.88
N ARG A 880 -0.74 35.72 -12.42
CA ARG A 880 -0.29 34.39 -12.87
C ARG A 880 -0.64 34.12 -14.32
N ASP A 881 0.12 33.25 -14.95
CA ASP A 881 -0.23 32.67 -16.24
C ASP A 881 -1.22 31.49 -16.08
N LEU A 882 -1.55 30.83 -17.20
CA LEU A 882 -2.48 29.70 -17.22
C LEU A 882 -1.91 28.41 -16.60
N ALA A 883 -0.58 28.26 -16.48
CA ALA A 883 0.01 27.15 -15.72
C ALA A 883 -0.03 27.40 -14.20
N GLY A 884 -0.40 28.62 -13.78
CA GLY A 884 -0.43 29.03 -12.39
C GLY A 884 0.89 29.62 -11.90
N ASP A 885 1.84 29.89 -12.79
CA ASP A 885 3.11 30.50 -12.45
C ASP A 885 2.98 32.02 -12.27
N VAL A 886 3.70 32.58 -11.30
CA VAL A 886 3.68 34.04 -11.04
C VAL A 886 4.46 34.79 -12.11
N ILE A 887 3.77 35.66 -12.86
CA ILE A 887 4.34 36.52 -13.92
C ILE A 887 4.52 37.98 -13.49
N GLU A 888 3.83 38.41 -12.43
CA GLU A 888 4.00 39.73 -11.82
C GLU A 888 3.70 39.70 -10.32
N VAL A 889 4.46 40.50 -9.56
CA VAL A 889 4.19 40.85 -8.17
C VAL A 889 4.12 42.37 -8.07
N ALA A 890 2.99 42.90 -7.62
CA ALA A 890 2.80 44.33 -7.41
C ALA A 890 2.36 44.65 -5.98
N THR A 891 2.61 45.87 -5.51
CA THR A 891 2.10 46.35 -4.23
C THR A 891 1.32 47.63 -4.37
N THR A 892 0.20 47.75 -3.67
CA THR A 892 -0.63 48.94 -3.63
C THR A 892 -0.66 49.51 -2.23
N GLN A 893 -0.38 50.80 -2.06
CA GLN A 893 -0.54 51.51 -0.80
C GLN A 893 -1.11 52.91 -1.05
N ALA A 894 -2.14 53.30 -0.28
CA ALA A 894 -2.82 54.59 -0.43
C ALA A 894 -3.25 54.90 -1.88
N GLY A 895 -3.75 53.89 -2.60
CA GLY A 895 -4.19 54.00 -3.99
C GLY A 895 -3.07 54.05 -5.04
N THR A 896 -1.80 54.02 -4.64
CA THR A 896 -0.66 53.96 -5.55
C THR A 896 -0.17 52.53 -5.71
N THR A 897 -0.21 52.00 -6.94
CA THR A 897 0.29 50.66 -7.28
C THR A 897 1.69 50.75 -7.88
N THR A 898 2.60 49.94 -7.36
CA THR A 898 4.00 49.82 -7.81
C THR A 898 4.30 48.37 -8.10
N SER A 899 4.77 48.07 -9.32
CA SER A 899 5.24 46.73 -9.67
C SER A 899 6.58 46.45 -8.95
N LEU A 900 6.67 45.34 -8.23
CA LEU A 900 7.88 44.91 -7.50
C LEU A 900 8.77 44.02 -8.38
N ALA A 901 8.13 43.16 -9.16
CA ALA A 901 8.73 42.37 -10.21
C ALA A 901 7.68 42.11 -11.29
N SER A 902 8.01 42.27 -12.56
CA SER A 902 7.12 42.02 -13.70
C SER A 902 7.85 41.23 -14.79
N GLN A 903 7.11 40.75 -15.79
CA GLN A 903 7.68 39.95 -16.89
C GLN A 903 8.52 38.78 -16.35
N ILE A 904 8.00 38.10 -15.32
CA ILE A 904 8.68 36.94 -14.75
C ILE A 904 8.44 35.77 -15.71
N GLU A 905 9.50 35.22 -16.26
CA GLU A 905 9.47 34.02 -17.10
C GLU A 905 10.12 32.84 -16.38
N ARG A 906 9.72 31.62 -16.74
CA ARG A 906 10.23 30.38 -16.14
C ARG A 906 10.62 29.38 -17.21
N ALA A 907 11.56 28.53 -16.85
CA ALA A 907 11.78 27.29 -17.58
C ALA A 907 10.59 26.33 -17.34
N PRO A 908 10.32 25.42 -18.29
CA PRO A 908 9.29 24.37 -18.18
C PRO A 908 9.34 23.63 -16.84
N PHE A 909 8.27 23.69 -16.04
CA PHE A 909 8.22 23.07 -14.71
C PHE A 909 9.41 23.44 -13.80
N GLY A 910 9.97 24.63 -14.00
CA GLY A 910 11.35 24.93 -13.61
C GLY A 910 11.56 26.31 -12.97
N PRO A 911 12.84 26.69 -12.79
CA PRO A 911 13.19 27.95 -12.13
C PRO A 911 12.90 29.17 -13.02
N VAL A 912 12.88 30.35 -12.40
CA VAL A 912 12.76 31.64 -13.08
C VAL A 912 13.96 31.88 -14.00
N THR A 913 13.71 32.29 -15.24
CA THR A 913 14.70 32.60 -16.28
C THR A 913 14.84 34.10 -16.54
N SER A 914 13.82 34.91 -16.26
CA SER A 914 13.92 36.36 -16.40
C SER A 914 12.94 37.10 -15.49
N MET A 915 13.23 38.37 -15.18
CA MET A 915 12.31 39.29 -14.54
C MET A 915 12.74 40.75 -14.72
N VAL A 916 11.79 41.69 -14.67
CA VAL A 916 12.04 43.14 -14.53
C VAL A 916 11.80 43.55 -13.08
N ARG A 917 12.83 44.07 -12.42
CA ARG A 917 12.76 44.53 -11.02
C ARG A 917 12.02 45.88 -10.91
N TRP A 918 11.57 46.22 -9.69
CA TRP A 918 10.86 47.49 -9.39
C TRP A 918 11.57 48.77 -9.86
N ASN A 919 12.90 48.75 -9.97
CA ASN A 919 13.71 49.88 -10.42
C ASN A 919 13.92 49.92 -11.95
N GLY A 920 13.20 49.07 -12.70
CA GLY A 920 13.27 48.97 -14.16
C GLY A 920 14.44 48.15 -14.69
N ILE A 921 15.25 47.55 -13.83
CA ILE A 921 16.39 46.72 -14.24
C ILE A 921 15.89 45.33 -14.61
N SER A 922 16.11 44.95 -15.87
CA SER A 922 15.91 43.58 -16.35
C SER A 922 17.04 42.68 -15.87
N GLU A 923 16.67 41.55 -15.28
CA GLU A 923 17.54 40.44 -14.90
C GLU A 923 17.20 39.23 -15.79
N SER A 924 18.20 38.62 -16.40
CA SER A 924 18.09 37.35 -17.11
C SER A 924 18.99 36.31 -16.49
N ARG A 925 18.53 35.06 -16.48
CA ARG A 925 19.25 33.91 -15.95
C ARG A 925 19.42 32.87 -17.05
N SER A 926 20.66 32.50 -17.30
CA SER A 926 20.98 31.37 -18.16
C SER A 926 20.97 30.09 -17.35
N LEU A 927 20.37 29.05 -17.88
CA LEU A 927 20.31 27.72 -17.27
C LEU A 927 21.05 26.71 -18.15
N ASP A 928 21.67 25.72 -17.51
CA ASP A 928 22.13 24.52 -18.18
C ASP A 928 21.02 23.45 -18.25
N LEU A 929 21.31 22.30 -18.87
CA LEU A 929 20.34 21.21 -19.02
C LEU A 929 20.08 20.40 -17.73
N ASN A 930 20.66 20.82 -16.61
CA ASN A 930 20.34 20.34 -15.27
C ASN A 930 19.53 21.37 -14.47
N TYR A 931 19.05 22.45 -15.11
CA TYR A 931 18.42 23.59 -14.46
C TYR A 931 19.32 24.31 -13.44
N ARG A 932 20.64 24.18 -13.56
CA ARG A 932 21.59 24.98 -12.78
C ARG A 932 21.77 26.33 -13.46
N VAL A 933 21.77 27.39 -12.64
CA VAL A 933 22.01 28.76 -13.13
C VAL A 933 23.47 28.85 -13.58
N THR A 934 23.72 29.09 -14.86
CA THR A 934 25.08 29.30 -15.41
C THR A 934 25.44 30.78 -15.53
N GLY A 935 24.44 31.67 -15.53
CA GLY A 935 24.70 33.09 -15.46
C GLY A 935 23.50 33.89 -14.98
N ILE A 936 23.79 35.05 -14.39
CA ILE A 936 22.80 36.06 -14.01
C ILE A 936 23.30 37.41 -14.52
N ASP A 937 22.56 37.99 -15.46
CA ASP A 937 22.87 39.28 -16.05
C ASP A 937 21.81 40.30 -15.64
N ALA A 938 22.24 41.38 -15.01
CA ALA A 938 21.41 42.53 -14.71
C ALA A 938 22.08 43.76 -15.32
N THR A 939 21.42 44.36 -16.32
CA THR A 939 22.02 45.38 -17.18
C THR A 939 22.69 46.49 -16.35
N ARG A 940 24.02 46.65 -16.50
CA ARG A 940 24.87 47.65 -15.81
C ARG A 940 25.00 47.48 -14.29
N VAL A 941 24.57 46.36 -13.71
CA VAL A 941 24.70 46.06 -12.28
C VAL A 941 25.71 44.93 -12.05
N HIS A 942 25.49 43.75 -12.64
CA HIS A 942 26.42 42.62 -12.60
C HIS A 942 26.24 41.72 -13.83
N SER A 943 27.27 40.95 -14.16
CA SER A 943 27.22 39.88 -15.15
C SER A 943 27.92 38.65 -14.57
N LEU A 944 27.15 37.85 -13.84
CA LEU A 944 27.67 36.72 -13.06
C LEU A 944 27.70 35.46 -13.91
N VAL A 945 28.78 34.69 -13.81
CA VAL A 945 28.95 33.36 -14.41
C VAL A 945 29.21 32.36 -13.31
N TYR A 946 28.39 31.31 -13.26
CA TYR A 946 28.46 30.27 -12.25
C TYR A 946 29.12 29.02 -12.83
N ARG A 947 30.00 28.40 -12.04
CA ARG A 947 30.63 27.12 -12.36
C ARG A 947 30.31 26.11 -11.28
N TYR A 948 30.24 24.85 -11.68
CA TYR A 948 29.86 23.74 -10.80
C TYR A 948 30.93 22.66 -10.76
N THR A 949 31.02 21.96 -9.64
CA THR A 949 31.67 20.65 -9.55
C THR A 949 30.82 19.59 -10.26
N PRO A 950 31.36 18.39 -10.54
CA PRO A 950 30.56 17.25 -11.02
C PRO A 950 29.39 16.89 -10.08
N ASP A 951 29.54 17.14 -8.77
CA ASP A 951 28.48 16.92 -7.75
C ASP A 951 27.46 18.08 -7.68
N SER A 952 27.44 18.98 -8.67
CA SER A 952 26.54 20.14 -8.75
C SER A 952 26.68 21.16 -7.59
N LEU A 953 27.85 21.24 -6.96
CA LEU A 953 28.19 22.31 -6.00
C LEU A 953 28.79 23.52 -6.73
N ILE A 954 28.44 24.75 -6.35
CA ILE A 954 29.00 25.97 -6.97
C ILE A 954 30.49 26.06 -6.66
N SER A 955 31.37 25.91 -7.65
CA SER A 955 32.82 26.01 -7.48
C SER A 955 33.36 27.42 -7.68
N ALA A 956 32.67 28.25 -8.47
CA ALA A 956 33.04 29.65 -8.68
C ALA A 956 31.84 30.51 -9.10
N ILE A 957 31.95 31.81 -8.81
CA ILE A 957 31.06 32.87 -9.29
C ILE A 957 31.95 33.99 -9.83
N ASP A 958 32.05 34.12 -11.15
CA ASP A 958 32.85 35.16 -11.82
C ASP A 958 31.95 36.35 -12.20
N ASP A 959 32.37 37.60 -11.95
CA ASP A 959 31.67 38.79 -12.46
C ASP A 959 32.43 39.39 -13.65
N ASN A 960 31.85 39.30 -14.84
CA ASN A 960 32.44 39.81 -16.08
C ASN A 960 32.57 41.33 -16.11
N LEU A 961 31.87 42.06 -15.23
CA LEU A 961 32.00 43.52 -15.10
C LEU A 961 33.15 43.91 -14.16
N SER A 962 33.47 43.07 -13.18
CA SER A 962 34.47 43.39 -12.16
C SER A 962 35.14 42.13 -11.60
N SER A 963 36.26 41.72 -12.19
CA SER A 963 36.99 40.52 -11.75
C SER A 963 37.46 40.56 -10.29
N SER A 964 37.52 41.73 -9.66
CA SER A 964 37.84 41.90 -8.23
C SER A 964 36.76 41.36 -7.29
N VAL A 965 35.56 41.05 -7.79
CA VAL A 965 34.46 40.49 -6.99
C VAL A 965 34.22 39.01 -7.24
N ASN A 966 35.08 38.36 -8.03
CA ASN A 966 35.00 36.92 -8.29
C ASN A 966 35.11 36.13 -6.98
N GLN A 967 34.42 34.99 -6.95
CA GLN A 967 34.41 34.08 -5.82
C GLN A 967 34.85 32.68 -6.25
N SER A 968 35.63 32.02 -5.41
CA SER A 968 35.95 30.59 -5.55
C SER A 968 35.57 29.85 -4.26
N LEU A 969 35.04 28.63 -4.40
CA LEU A 969 34.55 27.81 -3.29
C LEU A 969 35.14 26.41 -3.39
N GLY A 970 35.67 25.92 -2.27
CA GLY A 970 36.16 24.56 -2.09
C GLY A 970 35.33 23.81 -1.06
N TYR A 971 35.16 22.50 -1.29
CA TYR A 971 34.34 21.63 -0.47
C TYR A 971 35.13 20.41 0.01
N ASP A 972 34.73 19.84 1.14
CA ASP A 972 35.13 18.48 1.48
C ASP A 972 34.21 17.43 0.84
N ALA A 973 34.53 16.16 1.06
CA ALA A 973 33.82 15.02 0.47
C ALA A 973 32.34 14.88 0.90
N VAL A 974 31.89 15.64 1.91
CA VAL A 974 30.47 15.68 2.35
C VAL A 974 29.78 17.00 2.01
N GLY A 975 30.39 17.80 1.12
CA GLY A 975 29.78 19.03 0.60
C GLY A 975 29.83 20.23 1.55
N ARG A 976 30.69 20.23 2.57
CA ARG A 976 30.88 21.40 3.44
C ARG A 976 31.94 22.32 2.86
N ILE A 977 31.68 23.64 2.87
CA ILE A 977 32.66 24.64 2.41
C ILE A 977 33.89 24.59 3.31
N THR A 978 35.05 24.26 2.75
CA THR A 978 36.35 24.23 3.43
C THR A 978 37.19 25.47 3.10
N SER A 979 36.98 26.07 1.94
CA SER A 979 37.62 27.32 1.53
C SER A 979 36.65 28.20 0.74
N ALA A 980 36.75 29.51 0.94
CA ALA A 980 36.03 30.50 0.15
C ALA A 980 36.94 31.71 -0.07
N GLU A 981 37.10 32.17 -1.31
CA GLU A 981 37.87 33.37 -1.64
C GLU A 981 36.97 34.37 -2.37
N GLY A 982 37.06 35.65 -2.02
CA GLY A 982 36.33 36.72 -2.69
C GLY A 982 36.51 38.08 -2.00
N LEU A 983 35.53 38.98 -2.11
CA LEU A 983 35.56 40.30 -1.44
C LEU A 983 35.70 40.24 0.09
N TYR A 984 35.34 39.11 0.68
CA TYR A 984 35.48 38.84 2.11
C TYR A 984 36.87 38.29 2.49
N GLY A 985 37.84 38.33 1.57
CA GLY A 985 39.19 37.80 1.74
C GLY A 985 39.26 36.29 1.49
N VAL A 986 40.34 35.67 1.96
CA VAL A 986 40.53 34.21 1.92
C VAL A 986 40.04 33.62 3.23
N LEU A 987 38.94 32.85 3.15
CA LEU A 987 38.34 32.14 4.26
C LEU A 987 38.66 30.65 4.19
N GLY A 988 38.99 30.05 5.33
CA GLY A 988 39.12 28.60 5.52
C GLY A 988 38.31 28.13 6.72
N TYR A 989 37.69 26.95 6.62
CA TYR A 989 36.83 26.42 7.68
C TYR A 989 37.27 25.03 8.12
N GLY A 990 37.34 24.83 9.44
CA GLY A 990 37.53 23.52 10.06
C GLY A 990 36.21 22.99 10.61
N TYR A 991 36.03 21.66 10.56
CA TYR A 991 34.86 20.98 11.12
C TYR A 991 35.25 19.78 11.98
N ASP A 992 34.38 19.40 12.90
CA ASP A 992 34.43 18.10 13.55
C ASP A 992 33.66 17.03 12.76
N ALA A 993 33.65 15.79 13.30
CA ALA A 993 32.97 14.65 12.69
C ALA A 993 31.44 14.78 12.61
N THR A 994 30.83 15.65 13.43
CA THR A 994 29.38 15.93 13.44
C THR A 994 29.01 17.18 12.65
N GLY A 995 29.97 17.82 11.99
CA GLY A 995 29.72 19.03 11.19
C GLY A 995 29.75 20.35 11.96
N ASN A 996 30.11 20.35 13.24
CA ASN A 996 30.29 21.64 13.93
C ASN A 996 31.54 22.33 13.40
N ARG A 997 31.43 23.63 13.10
CA ARG A 997 32.59 24.45 12.75
C ARG A 997 33.53 24.56 13.96
N THR A 998 34.78 24.14 13.80
CA THR A 998 35.84 24.17 14.84
C THR A 998 36.82 25.31 14.66
N SER A 999 36.87 25.92 13.49
CA SER A 999 37.66 27.12 13.23
C SER A 999 37.15 27.89 12.02
N ILE A 1000 37.50 29.17 11.99
CA ILE A 1000 37.50 30.01 10.79
C ILE A 1000 38.89 30.64 10.66
N THR A 1001 39.47 30.60 9.47
CA THR A 1001 40.71 31.30 9.13
C THR A 1001 40.37 32.41 8.16
N THR A 1002 40.77 33.65 8.45
CA THR A 1002 40.53 34.82 7.61
C THR A 1002 41.89 35.46 7.30
N ASP A 1003 42.26 35.48 6.02
CA ASP A 1003 43.53 36.06 5.54
C ASP A 1003 44.76 35.56 6.33
N GLY A 1004 44.77 34.26 6.63
CA GLY A 1004 45.84 33.59 7.39
C GLY A 1004 45.72 33.67 8.92
N LEU A 1005 44.76 34.43 9.46
CA LEU A 1005 44.49 34.51 10.91
C LEU A 1005 43.39 33.53 11.32
N SER A 1006 43.72 32.58 12.19
CA SER A 1006 42.76 31.56 12.64
C SER A 1006 42.10 31.91 13.97
N GLN A 1007 40.77 31.83 14.00
CA GLN A 1007 39.94 31.88 15.20
C GLN A 1007 39.37 30.48 15.48
N SER A 1008 39.67 29.94 16.67
CA SER A 1008 39.19 28.62 17.08
C SER A 1008 37.83 28.68 17.77
N TYR A 1009 37.01 27.67 17.50
CA TYR A 1009 35.71 27.43 18.11
C TYR A 1009 35.83 26.18 18.99
N THR A 1010 35.63 26.34 20.29
CA THR A 1010 35.70 25.21 21.21
C THR A 1010 34.31 24.60 21.36
N ILE A 1011 34.15 23.36 20.89
CA ILE A 1011 32.92 22.58 21.02
C ILE A 1011 33.08 21.60 22.18
N ASN A 1012 32.13 21.59 23.11
CA ASN A 1012 32.14 20.60 24.19
C ASN A 1012 31.92 19.20 23.62
N TYR A 1013 32.85 18.30 23.93
CA TYR A 1013 32.76 16.93 23.46
C TYR A 1013 31.51 16.23 23.96
N MET A 1014 31.08 16.50 25.20
CA MET A 1014 29.96 15.78 25.79
C MET A 1014 28.60 16.16 25.19
N ASN A 1015 28.43 17.34 24.57
CA ASN A 1015 27.09 17.84 24.22
C ASN A 1015 26.99 18.87 23.06
N ASN A 1016 27.88 18.87 22.07
CA ASN A 1016 27.84 19.76 20.88
C ASN A 1016 27.83 21.27 21.16
N TRP A 1017 27.82 21.70 22.42
CA TRP A 1017 27.68 23.11 22.74
C TRP A 1017 28.96 23.86 22.39
N LEU A 1018 28.80 24.96 21.67
CA LEU A 1018 29.88 25.90 21.41
C LEU A 1018 30.21 26.64 22.72
N VAL A 1019 31.28 26.26 23.41
CA VAL A 1019 31.63 26.86 24.71
C VAL A 1019 32.53 28.09 24.57
N LYS A 1020 33.28 28.22 23.46
CA LYS A 1020 34.09 29.41 23.18
C LYS A 1020 34.17 29.75 21.70
N THR A 1021 34.16 31.05 21.40
CA THR A 1021 34.55 31.64 20.11
C THR A 1021 35.75 32.55 20.34
N GLY A 1022 36.95 32.11 19.99
CA GLY A 1022 38.18 32.78 20.42
C GLY A 1022 38.24 32.88 21.95
N GLN A 1023 38.22 34.10 22.49
CA GLN A 1023 38.22 34.36 23.95
C GLN A 1023 36.82 34.50 24.57
N THR A 1024 35.77 34.60 23.75
CA THR A 1024 34.40 34.79 24.24
C THR A 1024 33.81 33.47 24.71
N SER A 1025 33.55 33.35 26.01
CA SER A 1025 32.92 32.17 26.61
C SER A 1025 31.40 32.18 26.46
N ARG A 1026 30.80 31.00 26.35
CA ARG A 1026 29.35 30.76 26.29
C ARG A 1026 28.92 29.82 27.41
N SER A 1027 27.69 29.98 27.89
CA SER A 1027 27.11 29.11 28.92
C SER A 1027 25.68 28.74 28.55
N TYR A 1028 25.24 27.57 29.01
CA TYR A 1028 23.98 26.96 28.62
C TYR A 1028 23.20 26.48 29.84
N ASP A 1029 21.88 26.42 29.74
CA ASP A 1029 21.06 25.72 30.74
C ASP A 1029 20.98 24.20 30.45
N ALA A 1030 20.30 23.46 31.32
CA ALA A 1030 20.18 22.00 31.21
C ALA A 1030 19.44 21.52 29.93
N ASN A 1031 18.67 22.39 29.27
CA ASN A 1031 17.97 22.09 28.03
C ASN A 1031 18.81 22.41 26.78
N GLY A 1032 20.03 22.96 26.95
CA GLY A 1032 20.89 23.37 25.85
C GLY A 1032 20.62 24.77 25.32
N ASN A 1033 19.88 25.61 26.06
CA ASN A 1033 19.69 27.00 25.65
C ASN A 1033 20.89 27.85 26.02
N LEU A 1034 21.39 28.67 25.08
CA LEU A 1034 22.46 29.64 25.36
C LEU A 1034 21.95 30.68 26.36
N THR A 1035 22.51 30.73 27.57
CA THR A 1035 22.14 31.70 28.63
C THR A 1035 23.10 32.86 28.75
N LYS A 1036 24.35 32.69 28.34
CA LYS A 1036 25.37 33.76 28.33
C LYS A 1036 26.30 33.66 27.13
N GLN A 1037 26.72 34.82 26.61
CA GLN A 1037 27.79 34.96 25.62
C GLN A 1037 28.64 36.18 26.01
N GLY A 1038 29.82 35.97 26.61
CA GLY A 1038 30.60 37.06 27.19
C GLY A 1038 29.78 37.80 28.26
N ALA A 1039 29.50 39.08 28.04
CA ALA A 1039 28.66 39.90 28.92
C ALA A 1039 27.16 39.83 28.57
N ASP A 1040 26.79 39.29 27.41
CA ASP A 1040 25.40 39.20 26.96
C ASP A 1040 24.67 38.07 27.70
N THR A 1041 23.38 38.29 28.02
CA THR A 1041 22.54 37.32 28.75
C THR A 1041 21.25 37.03 28.02
N PHE A 1042 20.76 35.79 28.12
CA PHE A 1042 19.57 35.31 27.43
C PHE A 1042 18.67 34.53 28.40
N THR A 1043 17.38 34.83 28.39
CA THR A 1043 16.38 34.25 29.28
C THR A 1043 15.33 33.52 28.46
N TYR A 1044 14.94 32.34 28.92
CA TYR A 1044 13.95 31.48 28.26
C TYR A 1044 12.79 31.19 29.22
N ASP A 1045 11.58 31.14 28.67
CA ASP A 1045 10.39 30.70 29.41
C ASP A 1045 10.42 29.18 29.65
N SER A 1046 9.43 28.69 30.39
CA SER A 1046 9.29 27.26 30.70
C SER A 1046 9.00 26.39 29.47
N GLN A 1047 8.48 26.98 28.40
CA GLN A 1047 8.25 26.34 27.10
C GLN A 1047 9.52 26.33 26.22
N ASN A 1048 10.67 26.70 26.79
CA ASN A 1048 11.98 26.69 26.14
C ASN A 1048 12.13 27.72 25.01
N ARG A 1049 11.43 28.86 25.11
CA ARG A 1049 11.46 29.95 24.12
C ARG A 1049 12.18 31.16 24.70
N LEU A 1050 13.06 31.81 23.91
CA LEU A 1050 13.82 33.00 24.33
C LEU A 1050 12.87 34.19 24.59
N VAL A 1051 12.67 34.61 25.83
CA VAL A 1051 11.78 35.74 26.19
C VAL A 1051 12.50 37.05 26.44
N ALA A 1052 13.81 37.01 26.69
CA ALA A 1052 14.62 38.22 26.79
C ALA A 1052 16.07 37.99 26.35
N ALA A 1053 16.68 39.01 25.76
CA ALA A 1053 18.11 39.05 25.50
C ALA A 1053 18.67 40.42 25.86
N THR A 1054 19.72 40.46 26.67
CA THR A 1054 20.49 41.66 26.98
C THR A 1054 21.79 41.59 26.22
N VAL A 1055 21.95 42.41 25.18
CA VAL A 1055 23.13 42.45 24.32
C VAL A 1055 23.74 43.84 24.39
N ALA A 1056 25.04 43.93 24.71
CA ALA A 1056 25.74 45.20 24.91
C ALA A 1056 25.02 46.19 25.86
N GLY A 1057 24.34 45.65 26.90
CA GLY A 1057 23.60 46.43 27.89
C GLY A 1057 22.17 46.82 27.49
N VAL A 1058 21.74 46.54 26.26
CA VAL A 1058 20.36 46.79 25.78
C VAL A 1058 19.54 45.53 25.93
N THR A 1059 18.38 45.63 26.59
CA THR A 1059 17.50 44.48 26.81
C THR A 1059 16.32 44.52 25.83
N ALA A 1060 16.22 43.46 25.03
CA ALA A 1060 15.08 43.16 24.20
C ALA A 1060 14.20 42.11 24.87
N ALA A 1061 12.88 42.34 24.89
CA ALA A 1061 11.89 41.34 25.26
C ALA A 1061 11.21 40.77 24.01
N TYR A 1062 10.91 39.47 24.02
CA TYR A 1062 10.33 38.74 22.90
C TYR A 1062 9.00 38.11 23.26
N THR A 1063 8.08 38.11 22.30
CA THR A 1063 6.80 37.39 22.34
C THR A 1063 6.69 36.47 21.11
N TYR A 1064 5.86 35.42 21.22
CA TYR A 1064 5.80 34.30 20.27
C TYR A 1064 4.45 34.19 19.56
N LYS A 1065 4.40 33.38 18.49
CA LYS A 1065 3.26 33.21 17.58
C LYS A 1065 2.61 31.83 17.68
N GLY A 1066 2.16 31.37 18.85
CA GLY A 1066 1.44 30.08 19.04
C GLY A 1066 2.25 28.79 18.77
N ALA A 1067 3.00 28.72 17.67
CA ALA A 1067 4.11 27.81 17.35
C ALA A 1067 5.46 28.54 17.59
N PRO A 1068 6.64 27.88 17.57
CA PRO A 1068 7.93 28.49 17.93
C PRO A 1068 8.48 29.47 16.86
N GLN A 1069 7.62 30.30 16.27
CA GLN A 1069 7.99 31.42 15.42
C GLN A 1069 8.06 32.71 16.26
N LYS A 1070 9.22 33.39 16.21
CA LYS A 1070 9.46 34.67 16.90
C LYS A 1070 8.74 35.80 16.18
N THR A 1071 8.08 36.70 16.92
CA THR A 1071 7.33 37.81 16.30
C THR A 1071 7.80 39.23 16.57
N GLU A 1072 8.59 39.49 17.62
CA GLU A 1072 8.93 40.89 17.89
C GLU A 1072 10.21 41.03 18.69
N ASN A 1073 11.04 42.01 18.29
CA ASN A 1073 12.16 42.52 19.07
C ASN A 1073 11.70 43.84 19.69
N LYS A 1074 11.26 43.83 20.95
CA LYS A 1074 11.01 45.08 21.69
C LYS A 1074 12.35 45.59 22.23
N ALA A 1075 13.12 46.29 21.41
CA ALA A 1075 14.23 47.09 21.91
C ALA A 1075 13.63 48.28 22.69
N ARG A 1076 13.89 48.36 24.01
CA ARG A 1076 13.64 49.55 24.81
C ARG A 1076 14.87 50.45 24.86
#